data_AF-A0A849QMN7-F1
#
_entry.id   AF-A0A849QMN7-F1
#
_cell.length_a   1.000
_cell.length_b   1.000
_cell.length_c   1.000
_cell.angle_alpha   90.00
_cell.angle_beta   90.00
_cell.angle_gamma   90.00
#
_symmetry.space_group_name_H-M   'P 1'
#
loop_
_entity.id
_entity.type
_entity.pdbx_description
1 polymer ?
#
loop_
_entity_poly.entity_id
_entity_poly.type
_entity_poly.pdbx_seq_one_letter_code
_entity_poly.pdbx_strand_id
1 'polypeptide(L)'
;CSPVVAHIDAETDAIVTCAIWLRDADTNDYLLDDQCTVVGNWSGEPIIFQRNLAKSWWESDLNTSLVVLGNHTIWVNATRPYYSSSNCTILVEVTSPSLFSHQGLDYVDANLGSSYNAVFRYSYTDDTGIADALIEVVSITGPVGGLTYGSTIAVPGQLGNYSIEFQVEIGGSYSVVVRASKDGHNTETASFNIVASGIGTNFLLLNGSSDVMNVGTDYQLALQYLNSTGEALSGAEVVVVDVVPVSGLGFSPTQYQGNGTYTILISAHDVGVFSITLRANLSGYDPQLAIFTLVVSPQPSILTVDPFVYSIPVDSNYTLFAEFANLTHHGLENASISVASVDPSSGLWFSETIDLGLGVYSISLIPSVEGTYNLVLMGALENYQNSTTLFTLVVTEVSTNLRTSDDLVSGFTYFTDSFEVLLLYERTDNDTLVSGAAIEISAVAGLDYTVTETPQGYLMIINSSILGRWSLSLRASKAHYRNSSMIFDFEVRETITTLSGVGLPTDLYFGVLYDFSQSFGQNDSTGIDNATIIQTYRGIQGNPILWIDHDNGTYSFTLTAGDPGYYVVSIEFSKYGYEPAESSFSFTILKVPTVVTPSPLPDSLYGSRSYNLDIYVNSTQHGALEDAVVTYSPSLDSFVISQSFANGWYNITFSPETGNFSTAVVYVTKHGFEEARVEFPLFVSSIPFMVPDEYMLNSTYSLLQGDNLHLSLRLIAGDTEEQVSDAIVSFLILETGTSGIFENHTDASYTATIPVPSEVGAYSLRISVKKDSFADMNYNIILISNVDSAALAANSLMIGIEVSALLLGIISVVYISRRRLKQKSTLKRAELLGFRERFHDASNIIGLLIIQRSNGLPIYSRILKGGFEMSMISGFISAISSFASEMRTEQKLWAAIPISEIVTAVQTEELIWALLTVDIPSRALIKNLEEMSLQIGPKFDSKPDILSAMSRSPDVALDYESEFDYSFETHFDILLILNYLSYDENQPGQYPLIEEAIDSPEFESPFSANELVAYLVASGLEERRSYALAIKAIEAGFLIPE
;
A
#
# COMPACT_ATOMS: atom_id res chain seq x y z
N CYS A 1 -109.70 41.82 38.43
CA CYS A 1 -109.42 42.25 37.05
C CYS A 1 -107.91 42.40 36.92
N SER A 2 -107.29 41.90 35.87
CA SER A 2 -105.84 41.97 35.66
C SER A 2 -105.52 41.92 34.16
N PRO A 3 -104.56 42.71 33.66
CA PRO A 3 -104.19 42.67 32.25
C PRO A 3 -103.50 41.36 31.88
N VAL A 4 -103.64 40.93 30.62
CA VAL A 4 -102.85 39.83 30.04
C VAL A 4 -101.43 40.32 29.74
N VAL A 5 -101.31 41.55 29.25
CA VAL A 5 -100.03 42.26 29.06
C VAL A 5 -100.18 43.67 29.63
N ALA A 6 -99.29 44.08 30.53
CA ALA A 6 -99.40 45.35 31.26
C ALA A 6 -98.76 46.55 30.52
N HIS A 7 -97.82 46.28 29.61
CA HIS A 7 -97.28 47.24 28.64
C HIS A 7 -97.55 46.73 27.22
N ILE A 8 -98.00 47.61 26.33
CA ILE A 8 -98.24 47.30 24.93
C ILE A 8 -97.51 48.34 24.09
N ASP A 9 -96.42 47.93 23.45
CA ASP A 9 -95.72 48.74 22.46
C ASP A 9 -96.55 48.71 21.16
N ALA A 10 -96.80 49.87 20.55
CA ALA A 10 -97.67 49.98 19.39
C ALA A 10 -97.21 51.08 18.42
N GLU A 11 -97.30 50.81 17.11
CA GLU A 11 -97.04 51.84 16.10
C GLU A 11 -98.23 52.82 15.95
N THR A 12 -97.94 54.01 15.43
CA THR A 12 -98.97 54.98 15.01
C THR A 12 -99.87 54.37 13.93
N ASP A 13 -101.17 54.69 13.94
CA ASP A 13 -102.17 54.17 12.99
C ASP A 13 -102.38 52.63 12.99
N ALA A 14 -101.76 51.91 13.93
CA ALA A 14 -101.96 50.48 14.13
C ALA A 14 -103.31 50.14 14.80
N ILE A 15 -103.75 48.89 14.64
CA ILE A 15 -104.81 48.29 15.46
C ILE A 15 -104.18 47.22 16.35
N VAL A 16 -104.25 47.38 17.67
CA VAL A 16 -103.60 46.49 18.64
C VAL A 16 -104.60 45.95 19.64
N THR A 17 -104.70 44.61 19.74
CA THR A 17 -105.66 43.94 20.63
C THR A 17 -105.19 44.00 22.08
N CYS A 18 -105.93 44.71 22.92
CA CYS A 18 -105.77 44.80 24.36
C CYS A 18 -106.60 43.70 25.07
N ALA A 19 -106.02 42.99 26.04
CA ALA A 19 -106.69 41.86 26.69
C ALA A 19 -106.51 41.83 28.22
N ILE A 20 -107.57 41.39 28.94
CA ILE A 20 -107.61 41.28 30.41
C ILE A 20 -108.24 39.95 30.87
N TRP A 21 -107.76 39.42 31.98
CA TRP A 21 -108.45 38.38 32.73
C TRP A 21 -109.41 38.98 33.75
N LEU A 22 -110.66 38.49 33.71
CA LEU A 22 -111.65 38.68 34.77
C LEU A 22 -111.89 37.32 35.44
N ARG A 23 -111.66 37.25 36.74
CA ARG A 23 -111.85 36.04 37.55
C ARG A 23 -112.63 36.37 38.82
N ASP A 24 -113.31 35.35 39.33
CA ASP A 24 -113.89 35.35 40.67
C ASP A 24 -112.77 35.45 41.72
N ALA A 25 -112.98 36.22 42.78
CA ALA A 25 -112.01 36.36 43.87
C ALA A 25 -112.07 35.19 44.85
N ASP A 26 -113.24 34.56 44.99
CA ASP A 26 -113.48 33.48 45.95
C ASP A 26 -113.24 32.10 45.32
N THR A 27 -113.52 31.92 44.02
CA THR A 27 -113.31 30.64 43.32
C THR A 27 -112.14 30.60 42.34
N ASN A 28 -111.60 31.77 41.92
CA ASN A 28 -110.59 31.89 40.85
C ASN A 28 -111.05 31.36 39.47
N ASP A 29 -112.34 31.10 39.26
CA ASP A 29 -112.92 30.79 37.95
C ASP A 29 -112.96 32.03 37.04
N TYR A 30 -112.90 31.83 35.72
CA TYR A 30 -113.01 32.92 34.74
C TYR A 30 -114.47 33.40 34.59
N LEU A 31 -114.70 34.69 34.77
CA LEU A 31 -116.02 35.31 34.60
C LEU A 31 -116.19 35.75 33.14
N LEU A 32 -116.94 34.96 32.36
CA LEU A 32 -117.10 35.09 30.90
C LEU A 32 -118.57 35.09 30.45
N ASP A 33 -119.51 35.21 31.39
CA ASP A 33 -120.95 35.30 31.11
C ASP A 33 -121.40 36.71 30.69
N ASP A 34 -122.58 36.76 30.06
CA ASP A 34 -123.21 37.98 29.53
C ASP A 34 -123.68 38.97 30.60
N GLN A 35 -123.51 38.69 31.91
CA GLN A 35 -123.78 39.64 32.97
C GLN A 35 -122.55 40.48 33.35
N CYS A 36 -121.38 40.13 32.83
CA CYS A 36 -120.16 40.93 32.97
C CYS A 36 -120.15 42.09 31.96
N THR A 37 -120.01 43.32 32.45
CA THR A 37 -119.77 44.53 31.64
C THR A 37 -118.35 45.01 31.89
N VAL A 38 -117.53 44.99 30.84
CA VAL A 38 -116.08 45.29 30.90
C VAL A 38 -115.75 46.41 29.93
N VAL A 39 -115.31 47.56 30.46
CA VAL A 39 -115.15 48.81 29.71
C VAL A 39 -113.84 49.50 30.09
N GLY A 40 -113.06 49.92 29.10
CA GLY A 40 -111.89 50.79 29.28
C GLY A 40 -112.11 52.19 28.71
N ASN A 41 -111.25 53.16 29.05
CA ASN A 41 -111.20 54.45 28.37
C ASN A 41 -110.07 54.46 27.32
N TRP A 42 -110.41 54.72 26.06
CA TRP A 42 -109.44 54.91 24.98
C TRP A 42 -109.87 56.08 24.10
N SER A 43 -108.91 56.92 23.68
CA SER A 43 -109.17 58.10 22.83
C SER A 43 -110.37 58.99 23.25
N GLY A 44 -110.69 59.05 24.54
CA GLY A 44 -111.82 59.82 25.09
C GLY A 44 -113.18 59.11 25.08
N GLU A 45 -113.32 57.93 24.47
CA GLU A 45 -114.55 57.14 24.43
C GLU A 45 -114.42 55.81 25.24
N PRO A 46 -115.56 55.21 25.66
CA PRO A 46 -115.56 53.92 26.33
C PRO A 46 -115.39 52.75 25.34
N ILE A 47 -114.24 52.09 25.35
CA ILE A 47 -114.03 50.82 24.62
C ILE A 47 -114.67 49.66 25.39
N ILE A 48 -115.50 48.88 24.69
CA ILE A 48 -116.17 47.70 25.24
C ILE A 48 -115.33 46.48 24.93
N PHE A 49 -114.92 45.73 25.95
CA PHE A 49 -114.21 44.47 25.76
C PHE A 49 -115.22 43.36 25.44
N GLN A 50 -114.89 42.53 24.45
CA GLN A 50 -115.64 41.35 24.08
C GLN A 50 -115.01 40.11 24.71
N ARG A 51 -115.82 39.15 25.15
CA ARG A 51 -115.31 37.89 25.70
C ARG A 51 -114.71 37.01 24.59
N ASN A 52 -113.47 36.57 24.77
CA ASN A 52 -112.90 35.48 23.99
C ASN A 52 -113.02 34.16 24.79
N LEU A 53 -114.04 33.38 24.47
CA LEU A 53 -114.32 32.09 25.12
C LEU A 53 -113.24 31.02 24.84
N ALA A 54 -112.43 31.16 23.78
CA ALA A 54 -111.37 30.21 23.46
C ALA A 54 -110.06 30.50 24.22
N LYS A 55 -109.80 31.77 24.55
CA LYS A 55 -108.61 32.23 25.31
C LYS A 55 -108.90 32.48 26.80
N SER A 56 -110.15 32.31 27.23
CA SER A 56 -110.65 32.57 28.59
C SER A 56 -110.38 33.99 29.10
N TRP A 57 -110.52 35.00 28.24
CA TRP A 57 -110.25 36.40 28.59
C TRP A 57 -111.23 37.37 27.93
N TRP A 58 -111.12 38.65 28.25
CA TRP A 58 -111.84 39.74 27.60
C TRP A 58 -110.85 40.55 26.74
N GLU A 59 -111.16 40.82 25.48
CA GLU A 59 -110.30 41.57 24.55
C GLU A 59 -111.03 42.70 23.82
N SER A 60 -110.32 43.77 23.49
CA SER A 60 -110.82 44.94 22.74
C SER A 60 -109.70 45.48 21.86
N ASP A 61 -110.02 45.86 20.63
CA ASP A 61 -109.04 46.40 19.68
C ASP A 61 -108.86 47.91 19.88
N LEU A 62 -107.61 48.33 20.07
CA LEU A 62 -107.21 49.72 20.20
C LEU A 62 -106.81 50.25 18.82
N ASN A 63 -107.54 51.23 18.29
CA ASN A 63 -107.05 51.99 17.14
C ASN A 63 -106.11 53.12 17.62
N THR A 64 -104.84 53.01 17.25
CA THR A 64 -103.76 53.97 17.57
C THR A 64 -103.90 55.30 16.81
N SER A 65 -104.59 55.33 15.66
CA SER A 65 -104.88 56.57 14.90
C SER A 65 -105.73 57.61 15.65
N LEU A 66 -106.15 57.31 16.88
CA LEU A 66 -107.04 58.13 17.70
C LEU A 66 -106.32 58.76 18.91
N VAL A 67 -105.01 58.54 19.05
CA VAL A 67 -104.17 59.12 20.10
C VAL A 67 -102.90 59.74 19.49
N VAL A 68 -102.23 60.63 20.24
CA VAL A 68 -100.93 61.19 19.86
C VAL A 68 -99.79 60.22 20.22
N LEU A 69 -98.58 60.48 19.73
CA LEU A 69 -97.38 59.74 20.13
C LEU A 69 -97.14 59.78 21.66
N GLY A 70 -96.51 58.75 22.18
CA GLY A 70 -96.13 58.59 23.60
C GLY A 70 -97.10 57.69 24.39
N ASN A 71 -97.11 57.89 25.71
CA ASN A 71 -97.53 56.85 26.66
C ASN A 71 -98.94 57.09 27.22
N HIS A 72 -99.86 56.16 26.92
CA HIS A 72 -101.29 56.24 27.26
C HIS A 72 -101.68 55.17 28.27
N THR A 73 -102.31 55.57 29.38
CA THR A 73 -102.79 54.63 30.40
C THR A 73 -104.29 54.38 30.26
N ILE A 74 -104.65 53.17 29.83
CA ILE A 74 -106.02 52.66 29.81
C ILE A 74 -106.39 52.22 31.22
N TRP A 75 -107.52 52.72 31.74
CA TRP A 75 -108.17 52.26 32.96
C TRP A 75 -109.36 51.38 32.58
N VAL A 76 -109.25 50.08 32.82
CA VAL A 76 -110.31 49.10 32.51
C VAL A 76 -111.09 48.76 33.77
N ASN A 77 -112.41 48.96 33.73
CA ASN A 77 -113.33 48.69 34.83
C ASN A 77 -114.30 47.56 34.44
N ALA A 78 -114.40 46.55 35.31
CA ALA A 78 -115.28 45.40 35.15
C ALA A 78 -116.35 45.37 36.25
N THR A 79 -117.60 45.13 35.86
CA THR A 79 -118.77 45.07 36.76
C THR A 79 -119.65 43.87 36.41
N ARG A 80 -120.29 43.27 37.40
CA ARG A 80 -121.23 42.14 37.25
C ARG A 80 -122.26 42.19 38.40
N PRO A 81 -123.55 41.92 38.18
CA PRO A 81 -124.54 41.82 39.26
C PRO A 81 -124.09 40.88 40.37
N TYR A 82 -124.34 41.25 41.63
CA TYR A 82 -123.93 40.53 42.86
C TYR A 82 -122.41 40.47 43.14
N TYR A 83 -121.56 41.07 42.30
CA TYR A 83 -120.11 41.16 42.50
C TYR A 83 -119.66 42.61 42.73
N SER A 84 -118.55 42.77 43.44
CA SER A 84 -117.83 44.04 43.54
C SER A 84 -117.21 44.43 42.20
N SER A 85 -117.27 45.72 41.83
CA SER A 85 -116.53 46.26 40.69
C SER A 85 -115.02 46.09 40.87
N SER A 86 -114.31 45.71 39.80
CA SER A 86 -112.87 45.48 39.81
C SER A 86 -112.21 46.14 38.60
N ASN A 87 -111.16 46.92 38.83
CA ASN A 87 -110.43 47.63 37.78
C ASN A 87 -108.97 47.14 37.64
N CYS A 88 -108.34 47.53 36.54
CA CYS A 88 -106.90 47.42 36.31
C CYS A 88 -106.43 48.50 35.32
N THR A 89 -105.12 48.67 35.16
CA THR A 89 -104.53 49.61 34.20
C THR A 89 -103.60 48.90 33.23
N ILE A 90 -103.56 49.39 31.98
CA ILE A 90 -102.63 48.98 30.92
C ILE A 90 -101.97 50.24 30.38
N LEU A 91 -100.65 50.20 30.21
CA LEU A 91 -99.88 51.25 29.56
C LEU A 91 -99.67 50.86 28.09
N VAL A 92 -99.91 51.81 27.18
CA VAL A 92 -99.73 51.65 25.73
C VAL A 92 -98.78 52.74 25.26
N GLU A 93 -97.59 52.35 24.82
CA GLU A 93 -96.59 53.27 24.24
C GLU A 93 -96.78 53.32 22.73
N VAL A 94 -97.18 54.49 22.22
CA VAL A 94 -97.46 54.70 20.80
C VAL A 94 -96.29 55.42 20.13
N THR A 95 -95.52 54.70 19.31
CA THR A 95 -94.34 55.22 18.63
C THR A 95 -94.59 55.50 17.15
N SER A 96 -93.79 56.41 16.59
CA SER A 96 -93.66 56.61 15.16
C SER A 96 -92.52 55.73 14.62
N PRO A 97 -92.72 54.96 13.53
CA PRO A 97 -91.66 54.15 12.94
C PRO A 97 -90.56 55.05 12.38
N SER A 98 -89.33 54.78 12.81
CA SER A 98 -88.13 55.51 12.44
C SER A 98 -87.12 54.58 11.76
N LEU A 99 -86.08 55.17 11.18
CA LEU A 99 -84.94 54.49 10.58
C LEU A 99 -83.67 55.12 11.12
N PHE A 100 -82.69 54.31 11.48
CA PHE A 100 -81.35 54.78 11.83
C PHE A 100 -80.29 54.13 10.96
N SER A 101 -79.37 54.91 10.42
CA SER A 101 -78.35 54.44 9.47
C SER A 101 -77.03 55.21 9.62
N HIS A 102 -75.91 54.52 9.45
CA HIS A 102 -74.63 55.16 9.18
C HIS A 102 -74.65 55.70 7.73
N GLN A 103 -74.06 56.87 7.51
CA GLN A 103 -74.00 57.56 6.21
C GLN A 103 -72.60 57.49 5.57
N GLY A 104 -71.68 56.70 6.15
CA GLY A 104 -70.36 56.37 5.60
C GLY A 104 -70.28 54.94 5.06
N LEU A 105 -69.07 54.39 4.97
CA LEU A 105 -68.83 52.99 4.62
C LEU A 105 -69.00 52.08 5.85
N ASP A 106 -69.41 50.83 5.66
CA ASP A 106 -69.50 49.82 6.72
C ASP A 106 -68.12 49.36 7.24
N TYR A 107 -67.06 49.69 6.49
CA TYR A 107 -65.66 49.49 6.82
C TYR A 107 -64.89 50.77 6.51
N VAL A 108 -64.13 51.26 7.48
CA VAL A 108 -63.38 52.51 7.41
C VAL A 108 -61.92 52.23 7.75
N ASP A 109 -61.03 52.34 6.77
CA ASP A 109 -59.59 52.31 7.01
C ASP A 109 -59.14 53.65 7.64
N ALA A 110 -58.67 53.60 8.88
CA ALA A 110 -58.23 54.75 9.65
C ALA A 110 -56.76 54.59 10.09
N ASN A 111 -55.96 55.64 9.88
CA ASN A 111 -54.56 55.62 10.31
C ASN A 111 -54.46 55.78 11.84
N LEU A 112 -53.47 55.11 12.43
CA LEU A 112 -53.18 55.21 13.87
C LEU A 112 -52.86 56.68 14.24
N GLY A 113 -53.54 57.23 15.24
CA GLY A 113 -53.47 58.63 15.63
C GLY A 113 -54.36 59.60 14.83
N SER A 114 -55.08 59.14 13.80
CA SER A 114 -56.07 59.96 13.07
C SER A 114 -57.46 59.90 13.72
N SER A 115 -58.31 60.88 13.41
CA SER A 115 -59.73 60.86 13.75
C SER A 115 -60.62 60.64 12.51
N TYR A 116 -61.70 59.89 12.72
CA TYR A 116 -62.76 59.63 11.75
C TYR A 116 -64.09 60.18 12.29
N ASN A 117 -64.74 61.05 11.53
CA ASN A 117 -66.03 61.61 11.90
C ASN A 117 -67.16 60.83 11.22
N ALA A 118 -67.78 59.92 11.98
CA ALA A 118 -68.92 59.13 11.51
C ALA A 118 -70.19 59.98 11.52
N VAL A 119 -70.94 59.98 10.42
CA VAL A 119 -72.24 60.64 10.32
C VAL A 119 -73.34 59.58 10.31
N PHE A 120 -74.37 59.78 11.13
CA PHE A 120 -75.55 58.95 11.21
C PHE A 120 -76.80 59.75 10.89
N ARG A 121 -77.80 59.10 10.31
CA ARG A 121 -79.11 59.68 10.01
C ARG A 121 -80.21 58.94 10.75
N TYR A 122 -80.99 59.68 11.53
CA TYR A 122 -82.21 59.25 12.19
C TYR A 122 -83.39 59.99 11.57
N SER A 123 -84.31 59.26 10.94
CA SER A 123 -85.42 59.81 10.16
C SER A 123 -86.69 58.99 10.35
N TYR A 124 -87.83 59.52 9.93
CA TYR A 124 -89.02 58.71 9.70
C TYR A 124 -88.84 57.84 8.44
N THR A 125 -89.81 56.96 8.17
CA THR A 125 -89.85 56.09 6.98
C THR A 125 -90.03 56.83 5.65
N ASP A 126 -90.33 58.14 5.67
CA ASP A 126 -90.38 59.03 4.50
C ASP A 126 -89.06 59.79 4.24
N ASP A 127 -87.98 59.43 4.96
CA ASP A 127 -86.67 60.11 4.98
C ASP A 127 -86.64 61.50 5.65
N THR A 128 -87.76 62.00 6.18
CA THR A 128 -87.78 63.26 6.96
C THR A 128 -86.98 63.09 8.25
N GLY A 129 -85.99 63.95 8.47
CA GLY A 129 -85.05 63.81 9.60
C GLY A 129 -85.64 64.17 10.97
N ILE A 130 -85.39 63.32 11.97
CA ILE A 130 -85.85 63.50 13.35
C ILE A 130 -84.80 64.29 14.14
N ALA A 131 -85.07 65.58 14.36
CA ALA A 131 -84.24 66.46 15.20
C ALA A 131 -84.35 66.10 16.70
N ASP A 132 -83.39 66.59 17.49
CA ASP A 132 -83.35 66.50 18.96
C ASP A 132 -83.47 65.07 19.51
N ALA A 133 -82.87 64.09 18.82
CA ALA A 133 -82.74 62.72 19.27
C ALA A 133 -81.46 62.48 20.07
N LEU A 134 -81.52 61.58 21.05
CA LEU A 134 -80.35 61.09 21.77
C LEU A 134 -79.67 60.02 20.91
N ILE A 135 -78.46 60.34 20.41
CA ILE A 135 -77.58 59.39 19.76
C ILE A 135 -76.40 59.08 20.68
N GLU A 136 -76.13 57.81 20.93
CA GLU A 136 -75.11 57.33 21.86
C GLU A 136 -74.38 56.07 21.34
N VAL A 137 -73.09 55.93 21.66
CA VAL A 137 -72.33 54.70 21.36
C VAL A 137 -72.64 53.67 22.44
N VAL A 138 -73.30 52.57 22.05
CA VAL A 138 -73.73 51.49 22.96
C VAL A 138 -72.57 50.54 23.27
N SER A 139 -71.76 50.22 22.27
CA SER A 139 -70.60 49.34 22.43
C SER A 139 -69.53 49.59 21.37
N ILE A 140 -68.30 49.28 21.75
CA ILE A 140 -67.13 49.19 20.89
C ILE A 140 -66.49 47.83 21.18
N THR A 141 -66.26 47.02 20.15
CA THR A 141 -65.64 45.70 20.25
C THR A 141 -64.34 45.69 19.45
N GLY A 142 -63.20 45.66 20.14
CA GLY A 142 -61.85 45.71 19.56
C GLY A 142 -60.78 45.78 20.66
N PRO A 143 -59.52 46.10 20.34
CA PRO A 143 -58.47 46.32 21.34
C PRO A 143 -58.87 47.32 22.43
N VAL A 144 -58.70 46.93 23.71
CA VAL A 144 -59.13 47.72 24.86
C VAL A 144 -58.33 49.02 24.94
N GLY A 145 -59.04 50.16 24.96
CA GLY A 145 -58.45 51.50 24.97
C GLY A 145 -57.96 52.00 23.61
N GLY A 146 -58.07 51.20 22.54
CA GLY A 146 -57.54 51.55 21.23
C GLY A 146 -58.41 52.45 20.34
N LEU A 147 -59.66 52.71 20.76
CA LEU A 147 -60.58 53.63 20.09
C LEU A 147 -61.32 54.48 21.13
N THR A 148 -61.16 55.80 21.05
CA THR A 148 -61.90 56.79 21.85
C THR A 148 -62.92 57.52 20.97
N TYR A 149 -63.94 58.14 21.59
CA TYR A 149 -64.99 58.85 20.85
C TYR A 149 -65.46 60.13 21.56
N GLY A 150 -65.84 61.13 20.76
CA GLY A 150 -66.34 62.42 21.21
C GLY A 150 -67.85 62.45 21.44
N SER A 151 -68.35 63.60 21.89
CA SER A 151 -69.78 63.85 22.06
C SER A 151 -70.50 63.94 20.71
N THR A 152 -71.71 63.37 20.61
CA THR A 152 -72.63 63.56 19.48
C THR A 152 -72.92 65.05 19.22
N ILE A 153 -72.81 65.47 17.95
CA ILE A 153 -73.16 66.83 17.49
C ILE A 153 -74.18 66.73 16.34
N ALA A 154 -75.31 67.43 16.44
CA ALA A 154 -76.27 67.52 15.32
C ALA A 154 -75.68 68.34 14.16
N VAL A 155 -75.81 67.84 12.92
CA VAL A 155 -75.17 68.43 11.73
C VAL A 155 -75.92 69.70 11.29
N PRO A 156 -75.29 70.88 11.28
CA PRO A 156 -75.99 72.14 10.98
C PRO A 156 -76.65 72.16 9.59
N GLY A 157 -77.95 72.45 9.57
CA GLY A 157 -78.74 72.51 8.34
C GLY A 157 -79.22 71.15 7.82
N GLN A 158 -78.88 70.04 8.48
CA GLN A 158 -79.32 68.68 8.12
C GLN A 158 -80.13 68.07 9.27
N LEU A 159 -81.44 68.28 9.25
CA LEU A 159 -82.36 67.67 10.22
C LEU A 159 -82.19 66.14 10.21
N GLY A 160 -82.13 65.54 11.39
CA GLY A 160 -81.94 64.09 11.56
C GLY A 160 -80.50 63.59 11.39
N ASN A 161 -79.54 64.42 10.98
CA ASN A 161 -78.14 64.00 10.85
C ASN A 161 -77.33 64.37 12.10
N TYR A 162 -76.50 63.42 12.56
CA TYR A 162 -75.70 63.51 13.77
C TYR A 162 -74.28 63.00 13.51
N SER A 163 -73.28 63.67 14.09
CA SER A 163 -71.86 63.41 13.91
C SER A 163 -71.24 62.89 15.22
N ILE A 164 -70.40 61.87 15.14
CA ILE A 164 -69.57 61.38 16.25
C ILE A 164 -68.13 61.23 15.73
N GLU A 165 -67.20 61.96 16.34
CA GLU A 165 -65.77 61.81 16.06
C GLU A 165 -65.20 60.63 16.87
N PHE A 166 -64.48 59.75 16.18
CA PHE A 166 -63.75 58.62 16.75
C PHE A 166 -62.25 58.84 16.53
N GLN A 167 -61.41 58.56 17.53
CA GLN A 167 -59.95 58.67 17.43
C GLN A 167 -59.30 57.31 17.69
N VAL A 168 -58.40 56.90 16.79
CA VAL A 168 -57.70 55.62 16.89
C VAL A 168 -56.37 55.79 17.63
N GLU A 169 -56.19 55.07 18.72
CA GLU A 169 -54.98 55.07 19.56
C GLU A 169 -54.14 53.79 19.39
N ILE A 170 -54.74 52.68 18.95
CA ILE A 170 -54.05 51.39 18.72
C ILE A 170 -54.55 50.75 17.42
N GLY A 171 -53.66 50.10 16.66
CA GLY A 171 -54.03 49.31 15.48
C GLY A 171 -54.93 48.12 15.83
N GLY A 172 -55.89 47.80 14.97
CA GLY A 172 -56.85 46.72 15.15
C GLY A 172 -58.15 46.92 14.37
N SER A 173 -59.09 45.99 14.53
CA SER A 173 -60.45 46.11 14.01
C SER A 173 -61.42 46.40 15.16
N TYR A 174 -62.24 47.44 14.98
CA TYR A 174 -63.22 47.92 15.96
C TYR A 174 -64.61 47.86 15.34
N SER A 175 -65.49 47.02 15.90
CA SER A 175 -66.92 47.04 15.58
C SER A 175 -67.64 47.98 16.53
N VAL A 176 -68.29 49.01 16.00
CA VAL A 176 -68.95 50.08 16.77
C VAL A 176 -70.46 49.95 16.59
N VAL A 177 -71.22 50.00 17.69
CA VAL A 177 -72.69 50.02 17.69
C VAL A 177 -73.18 51.32 18.29
N VAL A 178 -74.05 52.03 17.56
CA VAL A 178 -74.63 53.31 17.93
C VAL A 178 -76.15 53.18 17.99
N ARG A 179 -76.78 53.79 18.98
CA ARG A 179 -78.24 53.83 19.19
C ARG A 179 -78.77 55.23 19.00
N ALA A 180 -79.95 55.33 18.38
CA ALA A 180 -80.76 56.53 18.31
C ALA A 180 -82.07 56.32 19.09
N SER A 181 -82.47 57.29 19.89
CA SER A 181 -83.71 57.25 20.66
C SER A 181 -84.33 58.64 20.81
N LYS A 182 -85.66 58.71 20.86
CA LYS A 182 -86.41 59.92 21.17
C LYS A 182 -87.84 59.57 21.58
N ASP A 183 -88.36 60.24 22.60
CA ASP A 183 -89.74 60.06 23.09
C ASP A 183 -90.77 60.06 21.95
N GLY A 184 -91.56 59.00 21.83
CA GLY A 184 -92.56 58.82 20.77
C GLY A 184 -92.04 58.31 19.42
N HIS A 185 -90.78 57.88 19.33
CA HIS A 185 -90.18 57.27 18.13
C HIS A 185 -89.55 55.92 18.45
N ASN A 186 -89.46 55.01 17.47
CA ASN A 186 -88.73 53.75 17.67
C ASN A 186 -87.26 54.01 18.04
N THR A 187 -86.75 53.25 19.00
CA THR A 187 -85.33 53.24 19.37
C THR A 187 -84.59 52.27 18.47
N GLU A 188 -83.68 52.79 17.65
CA GLU A 188 -83.06 52.09 16.53
C GLU A 188 -81.52 52.04 16.68
N THR A 189 -80.86 51.06 16.05
CA THR A 189 -79.41 50.88 16.15
C THR A 189 -78.73 50.68 14.80
N ALA A 190 -77.58 51.30 14.61
CA ALA A 190 -76.71 51.14 13.44
C ALA A 190 -75.31 50.73 13.89
N SER A 191 -74.59 50.00 13.05
CA SER A 191 -73.21 49.60 13.31
C SER A 191 -72.33 49.75 12.08
N PHE A 192 -71.04 49.89 12.31
CA PHE A 192 -69.99 49.99 11.29
C PHE A 192 -68.65 49.53 11.89
N ASN A 193 -67.64 49.33 11.05
CA ASN A 193 -66.32 48.89 11.48
C ASN A 193 -65.24 49.92 11.14
N ILE A 194 -64.32 50.17 12.07
CA ILE A 194 -63.08 50.90 11.82
C ILE A 194 -61.94 49.88 11.83
N VAL A 195 -61.15 49.86 10.77
CA VAL A 195 -59.94 49.03 10.66
C VAL A 195 -58.75 49.98 10.68
N ALA A 196 -57.77 49.71 11.54
CA ALA A 196 -56.55 50.47 11.63
C ALA A 196 -55.35 49.53 11.55
N SER A 197 -54.48 49.75 10.58
CA SER A 197 -53.19 49.06 10.48
C SER A 197 -52.33 49.39 11.71
N GLY A 198 -51.44 48.46 12.10
CA GLY A 198 -50.31 48.84 12.94
C GLY A 198 -49.37 49.78 12.19
N ILE A 199 -48.45 50.41 12.91
CA ILE A 199 -47.29 51.01 12.25
C ILE A 199 -46.45 49.86 11.69
N GLY A 200 -46.33 49.77 10.38
CA GLY A 200 -45.53 48.75 9.72
C GLY A 200 -44.07 48.81 10.15
N THR A 201 -43.39 47.66 10.12
CA THR A 201 -42.08 47.43 10.74
C THR A 201 -41.15 46.61 9.84
N ASN A 202 -39.88 46.54 10.25
CA ASN A 202 -38.87 45.66 9.66
C ASN A 202 -38.02 45.03 10.78
N PHE A 203 -37.57 43.79 10.58
CA PHE A 203 -36.80 43.04 11.57
C PHE A 203 -35.60 42.39 10.89
N LEU A 204 -34.43 42.99 11.12
CA LEU A 204 -33.18 42.68 10.43
C LEU A 204 -32.30 41.76 11.28
N LEU A 205 -31.75 40.73 10.66
CA LEU A 205 -30.68 39.91 11.21
C LEU A 205 -29.34 40.60 10.88
N LEU A 206 -28.63 41.12 11.90
CA LEU A 206 -27.40 41.89 11.67
C LEU A 206 -26.20 40.99 11.34
N ASN A 207 -26.26 39.71 11.71
CA ASN A 207 -25.31 38.65 11.31
C ASN A 207 -25.63 38.05 9.93
N GLY A 208 -26.66 38.52 9.22
CA GLY A 208 -27.21 37.85 8.04
C GLY A 208 -28.16 36.70 8.39
N SER A 209 -28.61 35.94 7.38
CA SER A 209 -29.62 34.88 7.54
C SER A 209 -29.10 33.56 8.10
N SER A 210 -27.78 33.37 8.16
CA SER A 210 -27.16 32.11 8.54
C SER A 210 -25.69 32.29 8.92
N ASP A 211 -25.20 31.45 9.84
CA ASP A 211 -23.79 31.46 10.27
C ASP A 211 -23.35 30.07 10.79
N VAL A 212 -22.06 29.92 11.08
CA VAL A 212 -21.43 28.71 11.63
C VAL A 212 -20.91 28.95 13.05
N MET A 213 -20.99 27.90 13.89
CA MET A 213 -20.33 27.87 15.20
C MET A 213 -19.82 26.47 15.54
N ASN A 214 -18.95 26.35 16.53
CA ASN A 214 -18.58 25.05 17.09
C ASN A 214 -19.42 24.74 18.34
N VAL A 215 -19.80 23.48 18.53
CA VAL A 215 -20.49 23.02 19.74
C VAL A 215 -19.67 23.34 21.01
N GLY A 216 -20.35 23.74 22.09
CA GLY A 216 -19.69 24.22 23.31
C GLY A 216 -19.06 25.62 23.22
N THR A 217 -19.22 26.35 22.12
CA THR A 217 -19.00 27.81 22.06
C THR A 217 -20.33 28.56 22.22
N ASP A 218 -20.24 29.86 22.51
CA ASP A 218 -21.39 30.77 22.54
C ASP A 218 -21.42 31.66 21.28
N TYR A 219 -22.55 31.70 20.59
CA TYR A 219 -22.79 32.56 19.43
C TYR A 219 -23.66 33.77 19.80
N GLN A 220 -23.25 34.98 19.41
CA GLN A 220 -24.01 36.20 19.69
C GLN A 220 -24.81 36.65 18.46
N LEU A 221 -26.09 36.28 18.41
CA LEU A 221 -27.00 36.73 17.36
C LEU A 221 -27.50 38.15 17.66
N ALA A 222 -27.20 39.08 16.76
CA ALA A 222 -27.62 40.47 16.80
C ALA A 222 -28.77 40.75 15.82
N LEU A 223 -29.73 41.51 16.29
CA LEU A 223 -31.05 41.73 15.68
C LEU A 223 -31.37 43.23 15.73
N GLN A 224 -32.04 43.78 14.73
CA GLN A 224 -32.53 45.16 14.78
C GLN A 224 -33.99 45.26 14.38
N TYR A 225 -34.79 45.92 15.22
CA TYR A 225 -36.21 46.16 14.98
C TYR A 225 -36.44 47.63 14.64
N LEU A 226 -37.03 47.89 13.49
CA LEU A 226 -37.26 49.21 12.90
C LEU A 226 -38.75 49.41 12.61
N ASN A 227 -39.19 50.67 12.59
CA ASN A 227 -40.44 51.02 11.93
C ASN A 227 -40.25 51.16 10.40
N SER A 228 -41.36 51.38 9.71
CA SER A 228 -41.43 51.58 8.25
C SER A 228 -40.82 52.88 7.74
N THR A 229 -40.42 53.82 8.62
CA THR A 229 -39.59 54.99 8.24
C THR A 229 -38.09 54.74 8.45
N GLY A 230 -37.71 53.56 8.99
CA GLY A 230 -36.33 53.19 9.28
C GLY A 230 -35.82 53.65 10.65
N GLU A 231 -36.67 54.23 11.49
CA GLU A 231 -36.33 54.59 12.87
C GLU A 231 -36.38 53.35 13.77
N ALA A 232 -35.45 53.26 14.72
CA ALA A 232 -35.22 52.05 15.47
C ALA A 232 -36.04 51.97 16.76
N LEU A 233 -36.70 50.83 16.99
CA LEU A 233 -37.76 50.67 17.99
C LEU A 233 -37.25 50.09 19.31
N SER A 234 -37.21 50.95 20.33
CA SER A 234 -36.85 50.56 21.70
C SER A 234 -38.03 49.92 22.44
N GLY A 235 -37.77 48.87 23.23
CA GLY A 235 -38.75 48.30 24.17
C GLY A 235 -39.72 47.28 23.57
N ALA A 236 -39.52 46.88 22.32
CA ALA A 236 -40.14 45.68 21.76
C ALA A 236 -39.73 44.41 22.53
N GLU A 237 -40.68 43.48 22.65
CA GLU A 237 -40.46 42.11 23.08
C GLU A 237 -39.87 41.32 21.90
N VAL A 238 -38.62 40.86 22.05
CA VAL A 238 -37.92 40.04 21.06
C VAL A 238 -37.64 38.67 21.67
N VAL A 239 -38.17 37.61 21.08
CA VAL A 239 -38.13 36.23 21.60
C VAL A 239 -37.85 35.20 20.51
N VAL A 240 -37.19 34.10 20.87
CA VAL A 240 -37.22 32.85 20.09
C VAL A 240 -38.62 32.23 20.25
N VAL A 241 -39.25 31.83 19.15
CA VAL A 241 -40.60 31.25 19.13
C VAL A 241 -40.57 29.75 18.80
N ASP A 242 -39.67 29.34 17.91
CA ASP A 242 -39.52 27.93 17.50
C ASP A 242 -38.06 27.66 17.10
N VAL A 243 -37.62 26.41 17.23
CA VAL A 243 -36.28 25.93 16.87
C VAL A 243 -36.39 24.53 16.30
N VAL A 244 -35.86 24.31 15.10
CA VAL A 244 -35.87 23.00 14.44
C VAL A 244 -34.42 22.56 14.17
N PRO A 245 -33.92 21.47 14.78
CA PRO A 245 -34.57 20.62 15.78
C PRO A 245 -34.75 21.31 17.16
N VAL A 246 -35.71 20.80 17.95
CA VAL A 246 -36.15 21.39 19.23
C VAL A 246 -35.19 21.18 20.42
N SER A 247 -34.11 20.42 20.21
CA SER A 247 -33.07 20.13 21.19
C SER A 247 -31.70 20.32 20.54
N GLY A 248 -30.74 20.83 21.30
CA GLY A 248 -29.35 21.05 20.86
C GLY A 248 -28.86 22.49 20.97
N LEU A 249 -29.76 23.46 21.16
CA LEU A 249 -29.43 24.86 21.47
C LEU A 249 -30.04 25.32 22.79
N GLY A 250 -29.24 26.06 23.57
CA GLY A 250 -29.68 26.91 24.68
C GLY A 250 -29.66 28.39 24.29
N PHE A 251 -30.47 29.21 24.96
CA PHE A 251 -30.64 30.64 24.64
C PHE A 251 -30.63 31.50 25.91
N SER A 252 -29.93 32.63 25.86
CA SER A 252 -30.07 33.65 26.89
C SER A 252 -31.40 34.41 26.75
N PRO A 253 -31.90 35.06 27.81
CA PRO A 253 -32.86 36.16 27.66
C PRO A 253 -32.30 37.22 26.71
N THR A 254 -33.15 37.78 25.86
CA THR A 254 -32.76 38.82 24.90
C THR A 254 -32.36 40.11 25.61
N GLN A 255 -31.19 40.65 25.26
CA GLN A 255 -30.68 41.91 25.81
C GLN A 255 -30.87 43.06 24.81
N TYR A 256 -31.41 44.18 25.26
CA TYR A 256 -31.53 45.40 24.44
C TYR A 256 -30.25 46.24 24.54
N GLN A 257 -29.64 46.54 23.40
CA GLN A 257 -28.34 47.22 23.30
C GLN A 257 -28.44 48.72 22.95
N GLY A 258 -29.66 49.25 22.78
CA GLY A 258 -29.90 50.61 22.26
C GLY A 258 -30.21 50.62 20.76
N ASN A 259 -30.70 51.76 20.23
CA ASN A 259 -31.01 51.98 18.82
C ASN A 259 -31.77 50.82 18.12
N GLY A 260 -32.81 50.30 18.78
CA GLY A 260 -33.62 49.18 18.29
C GLY A 260 -32.86 47.86 18.13
N THR A 261 -31.63 47.77 18.60
CA THR A 261 -30.76 46.59 18.51
C THR A 261 -30.92 45.70 19.73
N TYR A 262 -31.01 44.39 19.48
CA TYR A 262 -31.22 43.33 20.44
C TYR A 262 -30.19 42.22 20.21
N THR A 263 -29.76 41.55 21.27
CA THR A 263 -28.82 40.42 21.17
C THR A 263 -29.27 39.23 21.98
N ILE A 264 -29.15 38.03 21.42
CA ILE A 264 -29.39 36.75 22.05
C ILE A 264 -28.08 35.96 22.03
N LEU A 265 -27.66 35.43 23.18
CA LEU A 265 -26.56 34.48 23.24
C LEU A 265 -27.12 33.07 23.02
N ILE A 266 -26.50 32.31 22.13
CA ILE A 266 -26.92 30.97 21.72
C ILE A 266 -25.79 30.00 22.06
N SER A 267 -26.05 29.05 22.96
CA SER A 267 -25.07 28.06 23.40
C SER A 267 -25.39 26.70 22.80
N ALA A 268 -24.52 26.15 21.96
CA ALA A 268 -24.79 24.87 21.31
C ALA A 268 -24.32 23.67 22.15
N HIS A 269 -25.15 22.63 22.22
CA HIS A 269 -24.92 21.39 22.95
C HIS A 269 -24.85 20.16 22.04
N ASP A 270 -25.54 20.18 20.90
CA ASP A 270 -25.54 19.11 19.90
C ASP A 270 -25.07 19.67 18.55
N VAL A 271 -24.38 18.86 17.75
CA VAL A 271 -24.01 19.19 16.36
C VAL A 271 -25.18 19.05 15.39
N GLY A 272 -25.26 19.92 14.38
CA GLY A 272 -26.35 19.88 13.38
C GLY A 272 -26.66 21.23 12.74
N VAL A 273 -27.75 21.28 11.97
CA VAL A 273 -28.27 22.50 11.35
C VAL A 273 -29.56 22.90 12.06
N PHE A 274 -29.61 24.11 12.59
CA PHE A 274 -30.70 24.62 13.42
C PHE A 274 -31.38 25.82 12.75
N SER A 275 -32.67 25.70 12.46
CA SER A 275 -33.51 26.80 11.98
C SER A 275 -34.21 27.45 13.17
N ILE A 276 -33.81 28.68 13.51
CA ILE A 276 -34.27 29.43 14.68
C ILE A 276 -35.27 30.49 14.23
N THR A 277 -36.53 30.37 14.65
CA THR A 277 -37.59 31.34 14.35
C THR A 277 -37.72 32.35 15.47
N LEU A 278 -37.54 33.63 15.12
CA LEU A 278 -37.50 34.77 16.03
C LEU A 278 -38.70 35.67 15.78
N ARG A 279 -39.25 36.26 16.84
CA ARG A 279 -40.34 37.24 16.75
C ARG A 279 -39.99 38.53 17.49
N ALA A 280 -40.23 39.67 16.83
CA ALA A 280 -40.27 40.98 17.45
C ALA A 280 -41.72 41.49 17.53
N ASN A 281 -42.09 42.09 18.65
CA ASN A 281 -43.45 42.56 18.94
C ASN A 281 -43.43 43.85 19.77
N LEU A 282 -44.23 44.85 19.40
CA LEU A 282 -44.38 46.10 20.15
C LEU A 282 -45.81 46.65 19.96
N SER A 283 -46.46 47.08 21.05
CA SER A 283 -47.84 47.55 20.99
C SER A 283 -48.00 48.74 20.03
N GLY A 284 -48.98 48.67 19.12
CA GLY A 284 -49.21 49.66 18.06
C GLY A 284 -48.41 49.45 16.77
N TYR A 285 -47.52 48.45 16.74
CA TYR A 285 -46.71 48.09 15.58
C TYR A 285 -47.06 46.69 15.07
N ASP A 286 -46.86 46.43 13.78
CA ASP A 286 -47.03 45.08 13.23
C ASP A 286 -45.91 44.15 13.75
N PRO A 287 -46.22 42.95 14.27
CA PRO A 287 -45.20 42.02 14.74
C PRO A 287 -44.47 41.36 13.56
N GLN A 288 -43.16 41.16 13.69
CA GLN A 288 -42.32 40.60 12.64
C GLN A 288 -41.75 39.24 13.02
N LEU A 289 -41.50 38.41 12.01
CA LEU A 289 -40.78 37.15 12.12
C LEU A 289 -39.50 37.18 11.30
N ALA A 290 -38.42 36.60 11.85
CA ALA A 290 -37.19 36.32 11.13
C ALA A 290 -36.78 34.86 11.37
N ILE A 291 -36.11 34.24 10.39
CA ILE A 291 -35.55 32.89 10.51
C ILE A 291 -34.04 32.99 10.33
N PHE A 292 -33.29 32.42 11.26
CA PHE A 292 -31.83 32.37 11.25
C PHE A 292 -31.36 30.91 11.27
N THR A 293 -30.49 30.52 10.33
CA THR A 293 -29.99 29.15 10.20
C THR A 293 -28.57 29.04 10.75
N LEU A 294 -28.42 28.36 11.89
CA LEU A 294 -27.15 28.18 12.58
C LEU A 294 -26.62 26.76 12.35
N VAL A 295 -25.43 26.65 11.77
CA VAL A 295 -24.76 25.37 11.54
C VAL A 295 -23.75 25.13 12.67
N VAL A 296 -24.02 24.14 13.51
CA VAL A 296 -23.15 23.75 14.63
C VAL A 296 -22.25 22.60 14.19
N SER A 297 -20.97 22.91 14.01
CA SER A 297 -19.90 21.95 13.75
C SER A 297 -19.39 21.30 15.05
N PRO A 298 -18.87 20.07 14.99
CA PRO A 298 -18.19 19.45 16.12
C PRO A 298 -16.90 20.19 16.49
N GLN A 299 -16.42 20.02 17.73
CA GLN A 299 -15.10 20.51 18.10
C GLN A 299 -13.99 19.71 17.38
N PRO A 300 -13.00 20.35 16.74
CA PRO A 300 -11.94 19.62 16.05
C PRO A 300 -11.06 18.82 17.03
N SER A 301 -10.68 17.61 16.61
CA SER A 301 -9.93 16.65 17.39
C SER A 301 -8.74 16.07 16.62
N ILE A 302 -7.75 15.60 17.35
CA ILE A 302 -6.50 15.03 16.85
C ILE A 302 -6.36 13.64 17.44
N LEU A 303 -6.18 12.62 16.58
CA LEU A 303 -5.72 11.29 16.99
C LEU A 303 -4.24 11.14 16.62
N THR A 304 -3.40 10.88 17.60
CA THR A 304 -1.95 10.71 17.45
C THR A 304 -1.49 9.36 17.97
N VAL A 305 -0.46 8.80 17.33
CA VAL A 305 0.26 7.59 17.74
C VAL A 305 1.75 7.88 17.73
N ASP A 306 2.46 7.54 18.81
CA ASP A 306 3.91 7.68 18.90
C ASP A 306 4.52 6.38 19.45
N PRO A 307 5.38 5.66 18.69
CA PRO A 307 5.79 5.96 17.31
C PRO A 307 4.73 5.54 16.27
N PHE A 308 4.72 6.24 15.13
CA PHE A 308 3.84 5.93 13.99
C PHE A 308 4.30 4.70 13.17
N VAL A 309 5.54 4.24 13.36
CA VAL A 309 6.03 2.94 12.87
C VAL A 309 6.73 2.20 14.00
N TYR A 310 6.46 0.90 14.15
CA TYR A 310 7.20 0.02 15.05
C TYR A 310 7.51 -1.32 14.40
N SER A 311 8.49 -2.05 14.93
CA SER A 311 8.86 -3.39 14.42
C SER A 311 9.01 -4.41 15.54
N ILE A 312 8.49 -5.62 15.31
CA ILE A 312 8.49 -6.75 16.24
C ILE A 312 8.73 -8.07 15.48
N PRO A 313 9.29 -9.10 16.14
CA PRO A 313 9.24 -10.45 15.59
C PRO A 313 7.80 -11.01 15.66
N VAL A 314 7.47 -11.88 14.72
CA VAL A 314 6.13 -12.48 14.51
C VAL A 314 5.56 -13.32 15.68
N ASP A 315 6.34 -13.60 16.73
CA ASP A 315 5.86 -14.26 17.95
C ASP A 315 5.85 -13.37 19.21
N SER A 316 6.01 -12.06 19.03
CA SER A 316 5.82 -11.06 20.09
C SER A 316 4.56 -10.23 19.87
N ASN A 317 3.94 -9.79 20.97
CA ASN A 317 2.81 -8.87 20.93
C ASN A 317 3.31 -7.42 21.09
N TYR A 318 2.56 -6.45 20.54
CA TYR A 318 2.83 -5.02 20.73
C TYR A 318 1.60 -4.30 21.24
N THR A 319 1.74 -3.53 22.32
CA THR A 319 0.68 -2.61 22.79
C THR A 319 0.89 -1.26 22.13
N LEU A 320 0.03 -0.94 21.16
CA LEU A 320 -0.06 0.37 20.55
C LEU A 320 -0.76 1.32 21.50
N PHE A 321 -0.19 2.51 21.70
CA PHE A 321 -0.82 3.60 22.43
C PHE A 321 -1.24 4.70 21.46
N ALA A 322 -2.46 5.21 21.63
CA ALA A 322 -3.00 6.32 20.85
C ALA A 322 -3.53 7.40 21.79
N GLU A 323 -3.23 8.66 21.51
CA GLU A 323 -3.74 9.83 22.23
C GLU A 323 -4.80 10.52 21.37
N PHE A 324 -5.99 10.71 21.93
CA PHE A 324 -7.09 11.44 21.30
C PHE A 324 -7.38 12.70 22.11
N ALA A 325 -7.15 13.86 21.50
CA ALA A 325 -7.19 15.16 22.17
C ALA A 325 -7.89 16.23 21.32
N ASN A 326 -8.32 17.32 21.94
CA ASN A 326 -8.76 18.51 21.20
C ASN A 326 -7.57 19.38 20.75
N LEU A 327 -7.84 20.47 20.01
CA LEU A 327 -6.81 21.41 19.55
C LEU A 327 -5.98 22.10 20.65
N THR A 328 -6.37 22.01 21.93
CA THR A 328 -5.60 22.54 23.07
C THR A 328 -4.79 21.47 23.80
N HIS A 329 -4.67 20.26 23.21
CA HIS A 329 -4.05 19.07 23.81
C HIS A 329 -4.68 18.69 25.16
N HIS A 330 -5.99 18.89 25.31
CA HIS A 330 -6.75 18.27 26.38
C HIS A 330 -7.27 16.92 25.89
N GLY A 331 -6.88 15.85 26.57
CA GLY A 331 -7.29 14.49 26.25
C GLY A 331 -8.80 14.28 26.37
N LEU A 332 -9.35 13.52 25.44
CA LEU A 332 -10.77 13.25 25.28
C LEU A 332 -11.09 11.83 25.76
N GLU A 333 -11.40 11.69 27.05
CA GLU A 333 -11.79 10.41 27.68
C GLU A 333 -13.15 9.90 27.18
N ASN A 334 -13.38 8.59 27.28
CA ASN A 334 -14.58 7.86 26.84
C ASN A 334 -14.84 7.89 25.31
N ALA A 335 -13.85 8.27 24.50
CA ALA A 335 -13.93 8.19 23.05
C ALA A 335 -13.89 6.73 22.54
N SER A 336 -14.60 6.46 21.46
CA SER A 336 -14.50 5.20 20.73
C SER A 336 -13.30 5.27 19.77
N ILE A 337 -12.16 4.73 20.20
CA ILE A 337 -11.03 4.47 19.30
C ILE A 337 -11.20 3.07 18.73
N SER A 338 -11.14 2.96 17.41
CA SER A 338 -11.38 1.72 16.66
C SER A 338 -10.34 1.54 15.55
N VAL A 339 -10.06 0.30 15.18
CA VAL A 339 -9.26 -0.01 13.98
C VAL A 339 -10.22 -0.06 12.79
N ALA A 340 -10.22 0.98 11.97
CA ALA A 340 -11.13 1.12 10.83
C ALA A 340 -10.74 0.20 9.67
N SER A 341 -9.44 -0.03 9.46
CA SER A 341 -8.92 -1.01 8.51
C SER A 341 -7.52 -1.51 8.89
N VAL A 342 -7.18 -2.70 8.40
CA VAL A 342 -5.83 -3.26 8.43
C VAL A 342 -5.49 -3.78 7.04
N ASP A 343 -4.32 -3.39 6.51
CA ASP A 343 -3.76 -3.91 5.26
C ASP A 343 -2.37 -4.54 5.52
N PRO A 344 -2.15 -5.85 5.28
CA PRO A 344 -3.13 -6.82 4.79
C PRO A 344 -4.17 -7.21 5.85
N SER A 345 -5.40 -7.49 5.42
CA SER A 345 -6.56 -7.77 6.28
C SER A 345 -6.54 -9.15 6.97
N SER A 346 -5.40 -9.82 7.01
CA SER A 346 -5.21 -11.14 7.61
C SER A 346 -3.76 -11.33 8.00
N GLY A 347 -3.51 -11.96 9.15
CA GLY A 347 -2.16 -12.17 9.70
C GLY A 347 -1.88 -11.34 10.96
N LEU A 348 -2.69 -10.32 11.24
CA LEU A 348 -2.69 -9.56 12.50
C LEU A 348 -4.04 -9.67 13.20
N TRP A 349 -4.04 -9.99 14.48
CA TRP A 349 -5.18 -9.85 15.39
C TRP A 349 -4.95 -8.64 16.30
N PHE A 350 -6.04 -8.01 16.77
CA PHE A 350 -5.98 -6.89 17.71
C PHE A 350 -7.09 -7.01 18.75
N SER A 351 -6.81 -6.52 19.96
CA SER A 351 -7.78 -6.47 21.06
C SER A 351 -8.84 -5.38 20.85
N GLU A 352 -9.90 -5.42 21.65
CA GLU A 352 -10.69 -4.23 21.94
C GLU A 352 -9.78 -3.14 22.55
N THR A 353 -10.15 -1.88 22.32
CA THR A 353 -9.41 -0.71 22.82
C THR A 353 -9.73 -0.47 24.30
N ILE A 354 -8.70 -0.21 25.11
CA ILE A 354 -8.84 0.13 26.53
C ILE A 354 -8.49 1.61 26.73
N ASP A 355 -9.43 2.39 27.26
CA ASP A 355 -9.22 3.75 27.76
C ASP A 355 -8.38 3.71 29.05
N LEU A 356 -7.33 4.52 29.13
CA LEU A 356 -6.42 4.63 30.26
C LEU A 356 -6.59 5.95 31.04
N GLY A 357 -7.54 6.79 30.64
CA GLY A 357 -7.72 8.16 31.13
C GLY A 357 -6.86 9.18 30.38
N LEU A 358 -7.15 10.46 30.58
CA LEU A 358 -6.50 11.60 29.94
C LEU A 358 -6.46 11.51 28.40
N GLY A 359 -7.47 10.88 27.78
CA GLY A 359 -7.53 10.67 26.33
C GLY A 359 -6.49 9.69 25.77
N VAL A 360 -5.83 8.89 26.62
CA VAL A 360 -4.86 7.88 26.19
C VAL A 360 -5.52 6.51 26.11
N TYR A 361 -5.34 5.85 24.98
CA TYR A 361 -5.95 4.56 24.63
C TYR A 361 -4.89 3.53 24.32
N SER A 362 -5.19 2.24 24.57
CA SER A 362 -4.29 1.13 24.27
C SER A 362 -4.97 0.00 23.51
N ILE A 363 -4.26 -0.56 22.53
CA ILE A 363 -4.70 -1.66 21.67
C ILE A 363 -3.57 -2.69 21.62
N SER A 364 -3.85 -3.95 21.95
CA SER A 364 -2.86 -5.03 21.91
C SER A 364 -2.90 -5.75 20.57
N LEU A 365 -1.81 -5.64 19.80
CA LEU A 365 -1.61 -6.24 18.49
C LEU A 365 -0.87 -7.58 18.65
N ILE A 366 -1.41 -8.63 18.01
CA ILE A 366 -0.89 -10.01 18.06
C ILE A 366 -0.70 -10.49 16.61
N PRO A 367 0.53 -10.52 16.09
CA PRO A 367 0.80 -11.08 14.77
C PRO A 367 0.68 -12.61 14.74
N SER A 368 0.54 -13.14 13.53
CA SER A 368 0.48 -14.57 13.23
C SER A 368 1.14 -14.93 11.89
N VAL A 369 1.49 -13.92 11.08
CA VAL A 369 2.24 -14.02 9.82
C VAL A 369 3.18 -12.81 9.71
N GLU A 370 4.36 -12.99 9.11
CA GLU A 370 5.27 -11.89 8.79
C GLU A 370 4.66 -10.92 7.76
N GLY A 371 5.03 -9.65 7.82
CA GLY A 371 4.53 -8.63 6.89
C GLY A 371 4.63 -7.21 7.44
N THR A 372 4.30 -6.24 6.59
CA THR A 372 4.07 -4.86 7.03
C THR A 372 2.57 -4.64 7.09
N TYR A 373 2.06 -4.33 8.29
CA TYR A 373 0.64 -4.10 8.53
C TYR A 373 0.38 -2.61 8.74
N ASN A 374 -0.43 -2.01 7.87
CA ASN A 374 -0.90 -0.64 7.98
C ASN A 374 -2.26 -0.64 8.67
N LEU A 375 -2.34 -0.05 9.85
CA LEU A 375 -3.56 0.09 10.65
C LEU A 375 -4.06 1.52 10.54
N VAL A 376 -5.28 1.71 10.05
CA VAL A 376 -5.97 3.00 10.15
C VAL A 376 -6.78 2.99 11.43
N LEU A 377 -6.38 3.80 12.40
CA LEU A 377 -7.18 4.07 13.60
C LEU A 377 -8.17 5.19 13.32
N MET A 378 -9.37 5.10 13.88
CA MET A 378 -10.38 6.14 13.91
C MET A 378 -10.82 6.38 15.36
N GLY A 379 -10.70 7.62 15.82
CA GLY A 379 -11.21 8.11 17.09
C GLY A 379 -12.47 8.92 16.88
N ALA A 380 -13.53 8.58 17.60
CA ALA A 380 -14.82 9.26 17.57
C ALA A 380 -15.35 9.51 18.99
N LEU A 381 -15.80 10.73 19.27
CA LEU A 381 -16.51 11.09 20.50
C LEU A 381 -17.66 12.02 20.13
N GLU A 382 -18.80 11.89 20.81
CA GLU A 382 -19.96 12.75 20.58
C GLU A 382 -19.58 14.23 20.71
N ASN A 383 -20.08 15.07 19.80
CA ASN A 383 -19.74 16.50 19.67
C ASN A 383 -18.26 16.83 19.34
N TYR A 384 -17.41 15.83 19.08
CA TYR A 384 -16.07 16.02 18.51
C TYR A 384 -15.99 15.50 17.07
N GLN A 385 -15.06 16.04 16.31
CA GLN A 385 -14.79 15.60 14.95
C GLN A 385 -14.18 14.19 15.00
N ASN A 386 -14.51 13.32 14.04
CA ASN A 386 -13.80 12.05 13.92
C ASN A 386 -12.38 12.33 13.40
N SER A 387 -11.36 11.79 14.07
CA SER A 387 -9.97 11.95 13.67
C SER A 387 -9.38 10.58 13.34
N THR A 388 -8.56 10.51 12.28
CA THR A 388 -7.96 9.25 11.80
C THR A 388 -6.46 9.37 11.77
N THR A 389 -5.76 8.28 12.11
CA THR A 389 -4.30 8.25 12.08
C THR A 389 -3.80 6.89 11.62
N LEU A 390 -2.58 6.86 11.08
CA LEU A 390 -1.97 5.67 10.50
C LEU A 390 -0.86 5.16 11.42
N PHE A 391 -0.91 3.87 11.74
CA PHE A 391 0.18 3.16 12.42
C PHE A 391 0.68 2.00 11.55
N THR A 392 2.00 1.87 11.39
CA THR A 392 2.61 0.78 10.63
C THR A 392 3.35 -0.20 11.54
N LEU A 393 2.93 -1.46 11.57
CA LEU A 393 3.61 -2.54 12.28
C LEU A 393 4.42 -3.40 11.31
N VAL A 394 5.74 -3.35 11.40
CA VAL A 394 6.67 -4.18 10.61
C VAL A 394 6.97 -5.46 11.37
N VAL A 395 6.28 -6.54 11.00
CA VAL A 395 6.41 -7.86 11.62
C VAL A 395 7.45 -8.69 10.86
N THR A 396 8.57 -9.00 11.52
CA THR A 396 9.70 -9.73 10.92
C THR A 396 9.76 -11.19 11.35
N GLU A 397 10.56 -11.99 10.64
CA GLU A 397 11.08 -13.25 11.18
C GLU A 397 11.72 -13.01 12.57
N VAL A 398 11.64 -13.99 13.46
CA VAL A 398 12.48 -14.00 14.68
C VAL A 398 13.94 -14.04 14.24
N SER A 399 14.74 -13.04 14.64
CA SER A 399 16.18 -13.04 14.32
C SER A 399 16.95 -14.03 15.19
N THR A 400 17.84 -14.80 14.57
CA THR A 400 18.51 -15.95 15.17
C THR A 400 20.00 -16.03 14.84
N ASN A 401 20.73 -16.73 15.70
CA ASN A 401 22.13 -17.04 15.55
C ASN A 401 22.32 -18.56 15.58
N LEU A 402 23.23 -19.08 14.76
CA LEU A 402 23.70 -20.47 14.81
C LEU A 402 25.20 -20.47 15.08
N ARG A 403 25.60 -21.03 16.22
CA ARG A 403 26.99 -21.21 16.66
C ARG A 403 27.15 -22.52 17.42
N THR A 404 28.38 -22.90 17.75
CA THR A 404 28.62 -23.97 18.74
C THR A 404 28.53 -23.41 20.16
N SER A 405 28.35 -24.25 21.19
CA SER A 405 28.40 -23.84 22.60
C SER A 405 29.69 -23.11 23.01
N ASP A 406 30.80 -23.48 22.37
CA ASP A 406 32.16 -23.08 22.72
C ASP A 406 32.78 -22.11 21.69
N ASP A 407 31.94 -21.50 20.83
CA ASP A 407 32.31 -20.62 19.71
C ASP A 407 33.40 -21.17 18.74
N LEU A 408 33.49 -22.49 18.64
CA LEU A 408 34.35 -23.24 17.72
C LEU A 408 33.89 -23.11 16.27
N VAL A 409 34.71 -22.46 15.45
CA VAL A 409 34.56 -22.43 13.97
C VAL A 409 35.22 -23.62 13.26
N SER A 410 35.93 -24.47 14.01
CA SER A 410 36.65 -25.63 13.46
C SER A 410 36.85 -26.73 14.49
N GLY A 411 37.00 -27.98 14.03
CA GLY A 411 37.30 -29.14 14.87
C GLY A 411 38.14 -30.18 14.13
N PHE A 412 38.65 -31.18 14.86
CA PHE A 412 39.30 -32.33 14.25
C PHE A 412 38.99 -33.62 15.01
N THR A 413 39.11 -34.75 14.32
CA THR A 413 39.08 -36.10 14.91
C THR A 413 40.19 -36.95 14.31
N TYR A 414 40.43 -38.12 14.90
CA TYR A 414 41.25 -39.17 14.30
C TYR A 414 40.37 -40.10 13.45
N PHE A 415 40.99 -40.83 12.53
CA PHE A 415 40.28 -41.78 11.67
C PHE A 415 39.55 -42.86 12.52
N THR A 416 38.28 -43.11 12.20
CA THR A 416 37.31 -43.91 12.97
C THR A 416 36.83 -43.35 14.32
N ASP A 417 37.43 -42.28 14.87
CA ASP A 417 36.93 -41.62 16.08
C ASP A 417 35.76 -40.66 15.76
N SER A 418 34.70 -40.70 16.57
CA SER A 418 33.53 -39.82 16.45
C SER A 418 33.77 -38.44 17.05
N PHE A 419 33.44 -37.37 16.32
CA PHE A 419 33.49 -36.00 16.82
C PHE A 419 32.10 -35.52 17.26
N GLU A 420 31.97 -35.07 18.50
CA GLU A 420 30.73 -34.48 19.04
C GLU A 420 30.85 -32.96 19.17
N VAL A 421 29.82 -32.21 18.77
CA VAL A 421 29.72 -30.76 18.99
C VAL A 421 28.28 -30.33 19.24
N LEU A 422 28.08 -29.46 20.22
CA LEU A 422 26.77 -28.90 20.57
C LEU A 422 26.53 -27.60 19.80
N LEU A 423 25.51 -27.58 18.96
CA LEU A 423 25.07 -26.41 18.18
C LEU A 423 23.96 -25.66 18.93
N LEU A 424 24.18 -24.38 19.19
CA LEU A 424 23.19 -23.46 19.73
C LEU A 424 22.53 -22.72 18.56
N TYR A 425 21.25 -23.00 18.34
CA TYR A 425 20.37 -22.16 17.53
C TYR A 425 19.53 -21.33 18.51
N GLU A 426 19.85 -20.05 18.63
CA GLU A 426 19.35 -19.14 19.66
C GLU A 426 18.74 -17.89 19.02
N ARG A 427 17.84 -17.20 19.72
CA ARG A 427 17.30 -15.91 19.28
C ARG A 427 18.26 -14.78 19.64
N THR A 428 18.43 -13.80 18.74
CA THR A 428 19.30 -12.63 18.99
C THR A 428 18.61 -11.50 19.75
N ASP A 429 17.35 -11.66 20.14
CA ASP A 429 16.56 -10.65 20.88
C ASP A 429 16.50 -10.92 22.39
N ASN A 430 16.73 -12.16 22.82
CA ASN A 430 16.61 -12.57 24.23
C ASN A 430 17.48 -13.78 24.64
N ASP A 431 18.42 -14.22 23.78
CA ASP A 431 19.36 -15.33 24.01
C ASP A 431 18.72 -16.69 24.35
N THR A 432 17.43 -16.92 24.03
CA THR A 432 16.76 -18.21 24.28
C THR A 432 16.94 -19.20 23.12
N LEU A 433 17.06 -20.49 23.47
CA LEU A 433 17.21 -21.58 22.51
C LEU A 433 15.93 -21.83 21.70
N VAL A 434 16.10 -21.95 20.39
CA VAL A 434 15.03 -22.21 19.43
C VAL A 434 14.88 -23.72 19.24
N SER A 435 13.93 -24.33 19.93
CA SER A 435 13.58 -25.75 19.82
C SER A 435 12.85 -26.12 18.53
N GLY A 436 12.91 -27.40 18.12
CA GLY A 436 12.21 -27.94 16.96
C GLY A 436 12.63 -27.38 15.60
N ALA A 437 13.89 -26.97 15.45
CA ALA A 437 14.46 -26.50 14.19
C ALA A 437 15.11 -27.64 13.39
N ALA A 438 15.08 -27.54 12.07
CA ALA A 438 15.81 -28.43 11.17
C ALA A 438 17.24 -27.90 10.97
N ILE A 439 18.23 -28.70 11.35
CA ILE A 439 19.64 -28.47 11.07
C ILE A 439 20.01 -29.21 9.78
N GLU A 440 20.08 -28.48 8.67
CA GLU A 440 20.59 -28.97 7.39
C GLU A 440 22.12 -28.90 7.38
N ILE A 441 22.77 -29.92 6.81
CA ILE A 441 24.23 -29.98 6.66
C ILE A 441 24.55 -30.31 5.20
N SER A 442 25.25 -29.41 4.53
CA SER A 442 25.70 -29.61 3.15
C SER A 442 27.02 -30.41 3.12
N ALA A 443 26.95 -31.69 3.53
CA ALA A 443 28.10 -32.57 3.58
C ALA A 443 28.67 -32.88 2.18
N VAL A 444 29.99 -32.74 2.03
CA VAL A 444 30.73 -33.32 0.91
C VAL A 444 30.98 -34.80 1.22
N ALA A 445 30.88 -35.68 0.21
CA ALA A 445 30.96 -37.12 0.38
C ALA A 445 32.19 -37.58 1.19
N GLY A 446 31.98 -38.53 2.11
CA GLY A 446 33.03 -39.13 2.95
C GLY A 446 32.82 -39.01 4.47
N LEU A 447 31.82 -38.25 4.90
CA LEU A 447 31.40 -38.14 6.30
C LEU A 447 29.97 -38.67 6.50
N ASP A 448 29.78 -39.45 7.55
CA ASP A 448 28.46 -39.80 8.07
C ASP A 448 28.16 -38.92 9.29
N TYR A 449 26.95 -38.38 9.41
CA TYR A 449 26.60 -37.51 10.52
C TYR A 449 25.19 -37.77 11.05
N THR A 450 24.97 -37.44 12.32
CA THR A 450 23.64 -37.36 12.94
C THR A 450 23.52 -36.05 13.71
N VAL A 451 22.29 -35.51 13.79
CA VAL A 451 21.97 -34.35 14.64
C VAL A 451 20.74 -34.69 15.48
N THR A 452 20.82 -34.45 16.78
CA THR A 452 19.75 -34.73 17.74
C THR A 452 19.50 -33.53 18.65
N GLU A 453 18.23 -33.12 18.78
CA GLU A 453 17.83 -32.06 19.69
C GLU A 453 17.94 -32.51 21.16
N THR A 454 18.47 -31.63 22.01
CA THR A 454 18.66 -31.84 23.44
C THR A 454 18.20 -30.60 24.23
N PRO A 455 18.01 -30.68 25.57
CA PRO A 455 17.70 -29.52 26.40
C PRO A 455 18.78 -28.41 26.43
N GLN A 456 19.94 -28.63 25.80
CA GLN A 456 21.05 -27.69 25.75
C GLN A 456 21.32 -27.14 24.34
N GLY A 457 20.58 -27.59 23.32
CA GLY A 457 20.86 -27.32 21.90
C GLY A 457 20.87 -28.60 21.05
N TYR A 458 21.41 -28.53 19.85
CA TYR A 458 21.43 -29.64 18.89
C TYR A 458 22.80 -30.32 18.92
N LEU A 459 22.86 -31.55 19.44
CA LEU A 459 24.08 -32.35 19.43
C LEU A 459 24.31 -32.90 18.01
N MET A 460 25.39 -32.47 17.37
CA MET A 460 25.88 -33.04 16.12
C MET A 460 26.98 -34.06 16.44
N ILE A 461 26.88 -35.26 15.85
CA ILE A 461 27.90 -36.29 15.89
C ILE A 461 28.37 -36.56 14.47
N ILE A 462 29.67 -36.44 14.21
CA ILE A 462 30.30 -36.71 12.92
C ILE A 462 31.18 -37.96 13.05
N ASN A 463 30.97 -38.94 12.17
CA ASN A 463 31.81 -40.13 12.01
C ASN A 463 32.50 -40.06 10.65
N SER A 464 33.78 -40.45 10.59
CA SER A 464 34.51 -40.49 9.32
C SER A 464 35.11 -41.86 9.02
N SER A 465 35.02 -42.23 7.74
CA SER A 465 35.70 -43.38 7.13
C SER A 465 36.77 -42.94 6.10
N ILE A 466 37.04 -41.63 6.00
CA ILE A 466 37.95 -41.02 5.01
C ILE A 466 38.86 -39.98 5.71
N LEU A 467 40.10 -39.84 5.27
CA LEU A 467 41.03 -38.77 5.67
C LEU A 467 40.83 -37.51 4.84
N GLY A 468 40.93 -36.32 5.45
CA GLY A 468 40.83 -35.07 4.69
C GLY A 468 40.44 -33.84 5.50
N ARG A 469 39.97 -32.82 4.78
CA ARG A 469 39.40 -31.58 5.31
C ARG A 469 38.08 -31.26 4.62
N TRP A 470 37.06 -30.93 5.40
CA TRP A 470 35.73 -30.55 4.96
C TRP A 470 35.40 -29.16 5.50
N SER A 471 34.71 -28.35 4.71
CA SER A 471 34.14 -27.08 5.18
C SER A 471 32.62 -27.26 5.21
N LEU A 472 32.07 -27.53 6.40
CA LEU A 472 30.68 -27.90 6.57
C LEU A 472 29.84 -26.63 6.69
N SER A 473 29.04 -26.31 5.67
CA SER A 473 28.00 -25.28 5.81
C SER A 473 26.79 -25.91 6.51
N LEU A 474 26.64 -25.54 7.78
CA LEU A 474 25.54 -25.86 8.68
C LEU A 474 24.47 -24.78 8.55
N ARG A 475 23.19 -25.17 8.41
CA ARG A 475 22.07 -24.24 8.31
C ARG A 475 20.94 -24.67 9.24
N ALA A 476 20.60 -23.81 10.19
CA ALA A 476 19.41 -23.95 11.02
C ALA A 476 18.23 -23.23 10.36
N SER A 477 17.08 -23.90 10.34
CA SER A 477 15.84 -23.39 9.78
C SER A 477 14.62 -23.81 10.60
N LYS A 478 13.67 -22.90 10.77
CA LYS A 478 12.37 -23.14 11.40
C LYS A 478 11.39 -22.11 10.85
N ALA A 479 10.15 -22.49 10.57
CA ALA A 479 9.13 -21.54 10.11
C ALA A 479 8.99 -20.39 11.12
N HIS A 480 8.90 -19.14 10.63
CA HIS A 480 8.85 -17.90 11.41
C HIS A 480 10.16 -17.48 12.12
N TYR A 481 11.24 -18.23 11.94
CA TYR A 481 12.57 -17.92 12.46
C TYR A 481 13.54 -17.76 11.30
N ARG A 482 14.36 -16.71 11.36
CA ARG A 482 15.35 -16.41 10.34
C ARG A 482 16.27 -17.60 10.13
N ASN A 483 16.57 -17.89 8.88
CA ASN A 483 17.57 -18.90 8.53
C ASN A 483 18.94 -18.41 9.00
N SER A 484 19.63 -19.20 9.83
CA SER A 484 20.97 -18.87 10.32
C SER A 484 21.94 -19.99 9.94
N SER A 485 23.15 -19.62 9.52
CA SER A 485 24.11 -20.55 8.94
C SER A 485 25.53 -20.22 9.35
N MET A 486 26.30 -21.26 9.68
CA MET A 486 27.72 -21.14 9.97
C MET A 486 28.53 -22.10 9.11
N ILE A 487 29.80 -21.77 8.91
CA ILE A 487 30.79 -22.68 8.34
C ILE A 487 31.57 -23.30 9.50
N PHE A 488 31.74 -24.61 9.47
CA PHE A 488 32.53 -25.37 10.43
C PHE A 488 33.60 -26.17 9.69
N ASP A 489 34.87 -25.80 9.86
CA ASP A 489 35.99 -26.47 9.19
C ASP A 489 36.42 -27.72 9.99
N PHE A 490 36.25 -28.89 9.40
CA PHE A 490 36.48 -30.19 10.04
C PHE A 490 37.64 -30.94 9.39
N GLU A 491 38.59 -31.42 10.19
CA GLU A 491 39.73 -32.22 9.73
C GLU A 491 39.71 -33.64 10.32
N VAL A 492 39.84 -34.66 9.47
CA VAL A 492 40.01 -36.05 9.91
C VAL A 492 41.47 -36.42 9.67
N ARG A 493 42.19 -36.60 10.78
CA ARG A 493 43.63 -36.89 10.80
C ARG A 493 43.91 -38.38 10.84
N GLU A 494 45.13 -38.73 10.44
CA GLU A 494 45.67 -40.07 10.64
C GLU A 494 45.70 -40.41 12.14
N THR A 495 45.18 -41.59 12.46
CA THR A 495 45.20 -42.14 13.82
C THR A 495 46.63 -42.53 14.18
N ILE A 496 47.16 -41.95 15.24
CA ILE A 496 48.52 -42.19 15.76
C ILE A 496 48.69 -43.69 16.05
N THR A 497 49.84 -44.24 15.68
CA THR A 497 50.14 -45.67 15.80
C THR A 497 51.36 -45.95 16.68
N THR A 498 51.46 -47.20 17.13
CA THR A 498 52.63 -47.74 17.84
C THR A 498 53.07 -49.06 17.21
N LEU A 499 54.37 -49.35 17.36
CA LEU A 499 54.97 -50.64 17.05
C LEU A 499 55.59 -51.24 18.31
N SER A 500 55.36 -52.54 18.51
CA SER A 500 55.96 -53.33 19.60
C SER A 500 56.29 -54.73 19.08
N GLY A 501 57.28 -55.43 19.66
CA GLY A 501 57.58 -56.80 19.24
C GLY A 501 58.99 -57.27 19.55
N VAL A 502 59.35 -58.41 18.98
CA VAL A 502 60.69 -59.03 19.14
C VAL A 502 61.46 -58.83 17.84
N GLY A 503 62.67 -58.27 17.94
CA GLY A 503 63.56 -58.02 16.81
C GLY A 503 64.52 -59.18 16.50
N LEU A 504 65.24 -59.03 15.39
CA LEU A 504 66.28 -59.96 14.94
C LEU A 504 67.52 -60.00 15.86
N PRO A 505 68.24 -61.14 15.95
CA PRO A 505 69.58 -61.19 16.53
C PRO A 505 70.59 -60.30 15.79
N THR A 506 71.63 -59.83 16.48
CA THR A 506 72.67 -58.96 15.91
C THR A 506 73.61 -59.66 14.95
N ASP A 507 73.78 -60.98 15.09
CA ASP A 507 74.70 -61.80 14.31
C ASP A 507 73.94 -63.00 13.71
N LEU A 508 73.94 -63.08 12.37
CA LEU A 508 73.26 -64.10 11.58
C LEU A 508 74.30 -64.88 10.74
N TYR A 509 73.95 -66.05 10.20
CA TYR A 509 74.83 -66.83 9.31
C TYR A 509 74.23 -67.00 7.93
N PHE A 510 75.07 -66.92 6.89
CA PHE A 510 74.65 -67.07 5.49
C PHE A 510 73.83 -68.36 5.26
N GLY A 511 72.68 -68.21 4.59
CA GLY A 511 71.78 -69.30 4.22
C GLY A 511 70.90 -69.84 5.36
N VAL A 512 70.82 -69.16 6.51
CA VAL A 512 69.97 -69.55 7.66
C VAL A 512 68.69 -68.71 7.68
N LEU A 513 67.58 -69.33 8.09
CA LEU A 513 66.27 -68.68 8.29
C LEU A 513 66.12 -68.19 9.74
N TYR A 514 65.54 -67.00 9.91
CA TYR A 514 65.30 -66.37 11.20
C TYR A 514 63.88 -65.79 11.27
N ASP A 515 63.07 -66.27 12.21
CA ASP A 515 61.70 -65.80 12.44
C ASP A 515 61.62 -64.75 13.55
N PHE A 516 60.82 -63.69 13.34
CA PHE A 516 60.53 -62.64 14.32
C PHE A 516 59.13 -62.05 14.11
N SER A 517 58.67 -61.15 14.98
CA SER A 517 57.33 -60.56 14.85
C SER A 517 57.23 -59.13 15.41
N GLN A 518 56.30 -58.36 14.86
CA GLN A 518 55.92 -57.01 15.32
C GLN A 518 54.39 -56.90 15.36
N SER A 519 53.87 -56.16 16.33
CA SER A 519 52.46 -55.78 16.44
C SER A 519 52.33 -54.27 16.21
N PHE A 520 51.51 -53.91 15.24
CA PHE A 520 51.15 -52.55 14.82
C PHE A 520 49.75 -52.25 15.34
N GLY A 521 49.55 -51.11 16.00
CA GLY A 521 48.29 -50.78 16.67
C GLY A 521 48.10 -49.29 16.93
N GLN A 522 46.89 -48.89 17.31
CA GLN A 522 46.61 -47.53 17.83
C GLN A 522 47.10 -47.37 19.28
N ASN A 523 47.18 -48.49 20.00
CA ASN A 523 47.65 -48.63 21.38
C ASN A 523 47.93 -50.11 21.65
N ASP A 524 48.49 -50.41 22.83
CA ASP A 524 48.85 -51.77 23.30
C ASP A 524 47.70 -52.80 23.32
N SER A 525 46.46 -52.40 23.04
CA SER A 525 45.26 -53.26 23.04
C SER A 525 44.47 -53.33 21.73
N THR A 526 44.74 -52.44 20.76
CA THR A 526 43.97 -52.33 19.50
C THR A 526 44.92 -52.44 18.32
N GLY A 527 45.12 -53.67 17.83
CA GLY A 527 45.96 -53.96 16.68
C GLY A 527 45.31 -53.55 15.36
N ILE A 528 46.15 -53.11 14.41
CA ILE A 528 45.77 -52.66 13.07
C ILE A 528 46.17 -53.77 12.08
N ASP A 529 45.20 -54.59 11.71
CA ASP A 529 45.28 -55.62 10.66
C ASP A 529 45.43 -55.02 9.25
N ASN A 530 45.69 -55.84 8.25
CA ASN A 530 45.66 -55.51 6.82
C ASN A 530 46.48 -54.25 6.45
N ALA A 531 47.62 -54.03 7.11
CA ALA A 531 48.56 -52.96 6.77
C ALA A 531 49.40 -53.32 5.53
N THR A 532 49.68 -52.31 4.71
CA THR A 532 50.67 -52.36 3.64
C THR A 532 52.07 -52.27 4.25
N ILE A 533 52.79 -53.39 4.19
CA ILE A 533 54.16 -53.50 4.67
C ILE A 533 55.15 -53.12 3.57
N ILE A 534 55.88 -52.03 3.76
CA ILE A 534 56.99 -51.63 2.91
C ILE A 534 58.30 -52.03 3.61
N GLN A 535 59.16 -52.75 2.90
CA GLN A 535 60.45 -53.20 3.42
C GLN A 535 61.57 -52.50 2.66
N THR A 536 62.41 -51.75 3.36
CA THR A 536 63.59 -51.12 2.76
C THR A 536 64.87 -51.76 3.28
N TYR A 537 65.76 -52.11 2.36
CA TYR A 537 66.96 -52.90 2.62
C TYR A 537 68.20 -52.08 2.33
N ARG A 538 69.04 -51.85 3.35
CA ARG A 538 70.38 -51.30 3.15
C ARG A 538 71.42 -52.40 3.13
N GLY A 539 71.72 -52.86 1.92
CA GLY A 539 72.84 -53.75 1.59
C GLY A 539 72.45 -55.08 0.97
N ILE A 540 71.29 -55.65 1.31
CA ILE A 540 70.83 -56.93 0.74
C ILE A 540 70.23 -56.69 -0.66
N GLN A 541 70.49 -57.59 -1.61
CA GLN A 541 69.78 -57.61 -2.90
C GLN A 541 68.63 -58.63 -2.86
N GLY A 542 67.45 -58.23 -3.37
CA GLY A 542 66.22 -59.03 -3.36
C GLY A 542 65.30 -58.75 -2.16
N ASN A 543 64.23 -59.53 -2.02
CA ASN A 543 63.33 -59.53 -0.86
C ASN A 543 63.65 -60.74 0.04
N PRO A 544 64.59 -60.62 0.99
CA PRO A 544 64.97 -61.73 1.87
C PRO A 544 63.95 -62.02 2.98
N ILE A 545 62.97 -61.14 3.23
CA ILE A 545 61.95 -61.33 4.28
C ILE A 545 60.59 -61.65 3.66
N LEU A 546 60.07 -62.83 4.00
CA LEU A 546 58.65 -63.16 3.82
C LEU A 546 57.88 -62.68 5.05
N TRP A 547 56.62 -62.26 4.88
CA TRP A 547 55.77 -61.83 6.01
C TRP A 547 54.34 -62.37 5.92
N ILE A 548 53.69 -62.46 7.08
CA ILE A 548 52.32 -62.97 7.26
C ILE A 548 51.62 -62.08 8.30
N ASP A 549 50.43 -61.57 7.99
CA ASP A 549 49.50 -60.96 8.95
C ASP A 549 48.62 -62.05 9.60
N HIS A 550 48.22 -61.83 10.86
CA HIS A 550 47.39 -62.75 11.65
C HIS A 550 45.98 -62.18 11.94
N ASP A 551 45.51 -61.23 11.11
CA ASP A 551 44.18 -60.59 11.18
C ASP A 551 43.89 -59.92 12.54
N ASN A 552 44.94 -59.52 13.26
CA ASN A 552 44.86 -58.93 14.60
C ASN A 552 45.90 -57.81 14.86
N GLY A 553 46.53 -57.32 13.80
CA GLY A 553 47.61 -56.34 13.86
C GLY A 553 48.98 -56.88 14.28
N THR A 554 49.12 -58.20 14.45
CA THR A 554 50.43 -58.85 14.61
C THR A 554 50.89 -59.44 13.28
N TYR A 555 52.13 -59.13 12.92
CA TYR A 555 52.79 -59.54 11.69
C TYR A 555 54.02 -60.39 12.04
N SER A 556 54.14 -61.55 11.42
CA SER A 556 55.32 -62.42 11.50
C SER A 556 56.20 -62.24 10.28
N PHE A 557 57.51 -62.34 10.48
CA PHE A 557 58.54 -62.10 9.48
C PHE A 557 59.57 -63.23 9.50
N THR A 558 59.87 -63.81 8.34
CA THR A 558 60.90 -64.85 8.16
C THR A 558 62.00 -64.29 7.26
N LEU A 559 63.14 -63.93 7.86
CA LEU A 559 64.34 -63.47 7.16
C LEU A 559 65.19 -64.66 6.70
N THR A 560 65.47 -64.74 5.40
CA THR A 560 66.58 -65.54 4.88
C THR A 560 67.86 -64.71 4.92
N ALA A 561 68.85 -65.13 5.68
CA ALA A 561 70.15 -64.46 5.72
C ALA A 561 70.88 -64.65 4.37
N GLY A 562 70.83 -63.60 3.54
CA GLY A 562 71.58 -63.48 2.28
C GLY A 562 73.08 -63.27 2.51
N ASP A 563 73.71 -62.48 1.64
CA ASP A 563 75.16 -62.28 1.57
C ASP A 563 75.82 -61.88 2.92
N PRO A 564 77.11 -62.18 3.15
CA PRO A 564 77.81 -61.74 4.35
C PRO A 564 78.16 -60.25 4.32
N GLY A 565 77.85 -59.52 5.39
CA GLY A 565 77.98 -58.07 5.49
C GLY A 565 77.23 -57.48 6.67
N TYR A 566 77.24 -56.15 6.80
CA TYR A 566 76.40 -55.42 7.75
C TYR A 566 75.17 -54.86 7.05
N TYR A 567 74.00 -55.08 7.63
CA TYR A 567 72.71 -54.77 7.03
C TYR A 567 71.82 -53.98 7.96
N VAL A 568 71.00 -53.12 7.37
CA VAL A 568 69.86 -52.51 8.03
C VAL A 568 68.60 -52.87 7.25
N VAL A 569 67.62 -53.43 7.96
CA VAL A 569 66.25 -53.64 7.49
C VAL A 569 65.38 -52.60 8.16
N SER A 570 64.67 -51.81 7.37
CA SER A 570 63.60 -50.95 7.84
C SER A 570 62.27 -51.53 7.35
N ILE A 571 61.30 -51.64 8.26
CA ILE A 571 59.95 -52.14 7.98
C ILE A 571 58.98 -51.05 8.35
N GLU A 572 58.33 -50.48 7.34
CA GLU A 572 57.29 -49.46 7.44
C GLU A 572 55.92 -50.13 7.34
N PHE A 573 55.07 -49.84 8.32
CA PHE A 573 53.70 -50.31 8.44
C PHE A 573 52.78 -49.14 8.11
N SER A 574 52.01 -49.25 7.02
CA SER A 574 51.13 -48.19 6.56
C SER A 574 49.72 -48.72 6.30
N LYS A 575 48.68 -48.05 6.80
CA LYS A 575 47.28 -48.38 6.47
C LYS A 575 46.52 -47.09 6.28
N TYR A 576 45.66 -47.02 5.26
CA TYR A 576 44.85 -45.82 5.03
C TYR A 576 44.04 -45.48 6.29
N GLY A 577 44.17 -44.25 6.77
CA GLY A 577 43.59 -43.79 8.04
C GLY A 577 44.55 -43.75 9.23
N TYR A 578 45.73 -44.36 9.15
CA TYR A 578 46.64 -44.55 10.28
C TYR A 578 48.04 -44.00 9.96
N GLU A 579 48.67 -43.37 10.95
CA GLU A 579 50.02 -42.80 10.81
C GLU A 579 51.02 -43.94 10.53
N PRO A 580 51.91 -43.80 9.52
CA PRO A 580 52.87 -44.85 9.19
C PRO A 580 53.92 -45.00 10.29
N ALA A 581 54.16 -46.23 10.74
CA ALA A 581 55.17 -46.53 11.76
C ALA A 581 56.33 -47.34 11.17
N GLU A 582 57.56 -47.00 11.56
CA GLU A 582 58.78 -47.66 11.10
C GLU A 582 59.47 -48.42 12.24
N SER A 583 59.93 -49.65 11.99
CA SER A 583 60.83 -50.40 12.85
C SER A 583 62.10 -50.78 12.09
N SER A 584 63.26 -50.40 12.63
CA SER A 584 64.57 -50.53 11.99
C SER A 584 65.49 -51.49 12.77
N PHE A 585 65.94 -52.56 12.12
CA PHE A 585 66.82 -53.59 12.67
C PHE A 585 68.19 -53.56 12.00
N SER A 586 69.27 -53.56 12.79
CA SER A 586 70.64 -53.68 12.29
C SER A 586 71.30 -55.00 12.73
N PHE A 587 71.84 -55.75 11.77
CA PHE A 587 72.49 -57.04 12.02
C PHE A 587 73.64 -57.29 11.05
N THR A 588 74.55 -58.18 11.43
CA THR A 588 75.67 -58.63 10.59
C THR A 588 75.42 -60.07 10.16
N ILE A 589 75.43 -60.34 8.86
CA ILE A 589 75.48 -61.72 8.37
C ILE A 589 76.96 -62.13 8.22
N LEU A 590 77.31 -63.26 8.82
CA LEU A 590 78.65 -63.82 8.87
C LEU A 590 78.84 -64.92 7.82
N LYS A 591 80.08 -65.05 7.34
CA LYS A 591 80.52 -66.17 6.50
C LYS A 591 80.47 -67.49 7.28
N VAL A 592 80.15 -68.58 6.59
CA VAL A 592 80.20 -69.93 7.16
C VAL A 592 81.58 -70.59 6.89
N PRO A 593 82.28 -71.16 7.88
CA PRO A 593 83.62 -71.75 7.71
C PRO A 593 83.73 -72.95 6.74
N THR A 594 84.92 -73.13 6.15
CA THR A 594 85.21 -74.08 5.04
C THR A 594 86.55 -74.82 5.20
N VAL A 595 86.67 -76.05 4.67
CA VAL A 595 87.90 -76.88 4.63
C VAL A 595 88.05 -77.58 3.26
N VAL A 596 89.29 -77.76 2.76
CA VAL A 596 89.62 -78.33 1.41
C VAL A 596 90.78 -79.34 1.45
N THR A 597 90.80 -80.33 0.54
CA THR A 597 91.86 -81.36 0.38
C THR A 597 92.11 -81.78 -1.10
N PRO A 598 93.35 -81.96 -1.60
CA PRO A 598 93.64 -82.19 -3.04
C PRO A 598 94.26 -83.54 -3.50
N SER A 599 94.39 -83.69 -4.83
CA SER A 599 95.00 -84.80 -5.60
C SER A 599 96.29 -84.38 -6.37
N PRO A 600 97.19 -85.29 -6.83
CA PRO A 600 98.47 -84.91 -7.49
C PRO A 600 98.41 -84.66 -9.03
N LEU A 601 99.47 -84.05 -9.59
CA LEU A 601 99.58 -83.50 -10.97
C LEU A 601 100.87 -83.92 -11.73
N PRO A 602 100.98 -83.71 -13.08
CA PRO A 602 102.18 -83.92 -13.91
C PRO A 602 102.98 -82.63 -14.24
N ASP A 603 104.15 -82.77 -14.87
CA ASP A 603 105.25 -81.79 -14.78
C ASP A 603 105.41 -80.69 -15.87
N SER A 604 104.61 -80.59 -16.96
CA SER A 604 104.86 -79.64 -18.09
C SER A 604 103.66 -79.31 -18.99
N LEU A 605 103.57 -78.08 -19.54
CA LEU A 605 102.32 -77.44 -20.05
C LEU A 605 102.51 -76.56 -21.32
N TYR A 606 101.42 -76.24 -22.07
CA TYR A 606 101.44 -75.41 -23.29
C TYR A 606 100.14 -74.63 -23.59
N GLY A 607 100.30 -73.54 -24.36
CA GLY A 607 99.24 -72.66 -24.88
C GLY A 607 98.14 -73.38 -25.65
N SER A 608 96.91 -73.28 -25.16
CA SER A 608 95.73 -73.93 -25.74
C SER A 608 95.86 -75.47 -25.79
N ARG A 609 96.48 -76.10 -24.78
CA ARG A 609 96.69 -77.58 -24.65
C ARG A 609 96.42 -78.08 -23.22
N SER A 610 95.65 -79.17 -23.05
CA SER A 610 94.86 -79.48 -21.83
C SER A 610 95.38 -80.60 -20.89
N TYR A 611 95.08 -80.51 -19.57
CA TYR A 611 95.59 -81.29 -18.41
C TYR A 611 94.53 -81.39 -17.27
N ASN A 612 94.66 -82.23 -16.22
CA ASN A 612 93.63 -82.47 -15.15
C ASN A 612 94.14 -82.53 -13.68
N LEU A 613 93.31 -82.15 -12.68
CA LEU A 613 93.49 -82.21 -11.20
C LEU A 613 92.15 -82.51 -10.46
N ASP A 614 92.16 -83.00 -9.20
CA ASP A 614 90.96 -83.16 -8.33
C ASP A 614 91.12 -82.56 -6.91
N ILE A 615 90.00 -82.09 -6.29
CA ILE A 615 89.91 -81.61 -4.88
C ILE A 615 88.57 -81.95 -4.19
N TYR A 616 88.49 -81.86 -2.84
CA TYR A 616 87.30 -82.05 -1.99
C TYR A 616 87.04 -80.88 -1.03
N VAL A 617 85.78 -80.57 -0.68
CA VAL A 617 85.35 -79.35 0.06
C VAL A 617 84.22 -79.62 1.08
N ASN A 618 84.32 -79.07 2.31
CA ASN A 618 83.34 -79.29 3.39
C ASN A 618 83.16 -78.07 4.34
N SER A 619 82.01 -77.96 5.02
CA SER A 619 81.64 -76.88 5.95
C SER A 619 80.94 -77.39 7.23
N THR A 620 81.00 -76.61 8.31
CA THR A 620 80.50 -77.00 9.66
C THR A 620 79.01 -76.81 9.88
N GLN A 621 78.35 -75.87 9.20
CA GLN A 621 76.89 -75.62 9.36
C GLN A 621 76.06 -76.25 8.24
N HIS A 622 76.62 -76.35 7.02
CA HIS A 622 75.90 -76.80 5.81
C HIS A 622 76.41 -78.14 5.24
N GLY A 623 77.45 -78.74 5.81
CA GLY A 623 78.01 -80.02 5.34
C GLY A 623 78.88 -79.89 4.09
N ALA A 624 78.90 -80.95 3.26
CA ALA A 624 79.75 -81.02 2.07
C ALA A 624 79.37 -79.91 1.08
N LEU A 625 80.36 -79.11 0.64
CA LEU A 625 80.08 -77.97 -0.22
C LEU A 625 80.08 -78.40 -1.68
N GLU A 626 78.92 -78.76 -2.18
CA GLU A 626 78.57 -78.72 -3.61
C GLU A 626 78.51 -77.25 -4.09
N ASP A 627 78.63 -77.02 -5.39
CA ASP A 627 78.53 -75.69 -6.04
C ASP A 627 79.38 -74.56 -5.43
N ALA A 628 80.57 -74.89 -4.92
CA ALA A 628 81.60 -73.92 -4.60
C ALA A 628 82.31 -73.47 -5.89
N VAL A 629 82.52 -72.16 -6.05
CA VAL A 629 83.29 -71.67 -7.20
C VAL A 629 84.76 -71.96 -6.93
N VAL A 630 85.31 -72.90 -7.68
CA VAL A 630 86.76 -73.15 -7.69
C VAL A 630 87.38 -72.14 -8.64
N THR A 631 88.13 -71.20 -8.08
CA THR A 631 88.91 -70.19 -8.79
C THR A 631 90.40 -70.50 -8.66
N TYR A 632 91.23 -69.82 -9.46
CA TYR A 632 92.62 -70.19 -9.63
C TYR A 632 93.51 -68.96 -9.56
N SER A 633 94.79 -69.15 -9.20
CA SER A 633 95.78 -68.10 -9.43
C SER A 633 95.93 -67.83 -10.94
N PRO A 634 96.29 -66.60 -11.35
CA PRO A 634 96.42 -66.20 -12.77
C PRO A 634 97.34 -67.07 -13.64
N SER A 635 98.14 -67.92 -13.03
CA SER A 635 98.95 -68.94 -13.71
C SER A 635 98.10 -70.02 -14.40
N LEU A 636 97.05 -70.53 -13.75
CA LEU A 636 96.18 -71.60 -14.29
C LEU A 636 95.05 -71.09 -15.18
N ASP A 637 94.58 -69.88 -14.88
CA ASP A 637 93.22 -69.35 -15.13
C ASP A 637 92.72 -69.47 -16.58
N SER A 638 93.64 -69.45 -17.52
CA SER A 638 93.39 -69.04 -18.90
C SER A 638 92.81 -70.09 -19.85
N PHE A 639 92.63 -71.34 -19.43
CA PHE A 639 91.77 -72.33 -20.13
C PHE A 639 91.30 -73.44 -19.17
N VAL A 640 90.73 -73.08 -18.01
CA VAL A 640 90.26 -74.06 -17.01
C VAL A 640 88.82 -74.52 -17.29
N ILE A 641 88.60 -75.84 -17.33
CA ILE A 641 87.28 -76.48 -17.26
C ILE A 641 87.21 -77.27 -15.95
N SER A 642 86.69 -76.67 -14.88
CA SER A 642 86.31 -77.45 -13.70
C SER A 642 84.96 -78.13 -13.88
N GLN A 643 84.83 -79.34 -13.34
CA GLN A 643 83.55 -80.05 -13.19
C GLN A 643 83.37 -80.43 -11.73
N SER A 644 82.29 -79.94 -11.11
CA SER A 644 81.86 -80.43 -9.80
C SER A 644 81.31 -81.85 -9.90
N PHE A 645 81.55 -82.64 -8.86
CA PHE A 645 80.92 -83.92 -8.62
C PHE A 645 80.11 -83.84 -7.32
N ALA A 646 79.05 -84.66 -7.23
CA ALA A 646 78.21 -84.71 -6.04
C ALA A 646 79.01 -85.04 -4.76
N ASN A 647 78.53 -84.54 -3.63
CA ASN A 647 79.16 -84.55 -2.31
C ASN A 647 80.45 -83.69 -2.20
N GLY A 648 80.57 -82.62 -2.98
CA GLY A 648 81.63 -81.61 -2.78
C GLY A 648 83.03 -82.00 -3.29
N TRP A 649 83.12 -82.85 -4.31
CA TRP A 649 84.36 -83.09 -5.06
C TRP A 649 84.39 -82.25 -6.34
N TYR A 650 85.59 -81.91 -6.85
CA TYR A 650 85.76 -81.10 -8.05
C TYR A 650 86.94 -81.59 -8.88
N ASN A 651 86.72 -81.90 -10.15
CA ASN A 651 87.77 -82.04 -11.15
C ASN A 651 88.10 -80.66 -11.76
N ILE A 652 89.34 -80.47 -12.19
CA ILE A 652 89.92 -79.22 -12.69
C ILE A 652 90.76 -79.58 -13.92
N THR A 653 90.15 -79.54 -15.11
CA THR A 653 90.88 -79.58 -16.39
C THR A 653 91.48 -78.20 -16.66
N PHE A 654 92.70 -78.03 -17.19
CA PHE A 654 93.26 -76.72 -17.56
C PHE A 654 94.18 -76.76 -18.78
N SER A 655 94.15 -75.73 -19.64
CA SER A 655 94.75 -75.78 -20.98
C SER A 655 95.68 -74.60 -21.35
N PRO A 656 96.53 -74.16 -20.41
CA PRO A 656 96.71 -72.76 -20.05
C PRO A 656 97.24 -71.89 -21.20
N GLU A 657 96.67 -70.68 -21.37
CA GLU A 657 97.41 -69.61 -22.04
C GLU A 657 98.71 -69.35 -21.29
N THR A 658 99.58 -68.64 -21.97
CA THR A 658 100.89 -69.19 -22.14
C THR A 658 101.77 -68.17 -21.33
N GLY A 659 102.29 -68.53 -20.14
CA GLY A 659 103.20 -67.66 -19.31
C GLY A 659 104.01 -68.41 -18.22
N ASN A 660 105.23 -67.99 -17.82
CA ASN A 660 106.12 -68.79 -16.91
C ASN A 660 105.88 -68.51 -15.40
N PHE A 661 105.43 -69.49 -14.61
CA PHE A 661 104.90 -69.26 -13.25
C PHE A 661 105.58 -70.11 -12.14
N SER A 662 105.76 -69.51 -10.95
CA SER A 662 106.42 -70.20 -9.82
C SER A 662 105.50 -71.14 -9.05
N THR A 663 104.27 -70.68 -8.77
CA THR A 663 103.22 -71.48 -8.15
C THR A 663 101.85 -71.25 -8.82
N ALA A 664 100.97 -72.20 -8.58
CA ALA A 664 99.59 -72.31 -8.96
C ALA A 664 98.79 -72.60 -7.69
N VAL A 665 97.81 -71.77 -7.39
CA VAL A 665 96.96 -71.86 -6.20
C VAL A 665 95.54 -72.12 -6.68
N VAL A 666 94.86 -73.08 -6.05
CA VAL A 666 93.43 -73.34 -6.23
C VAL A 666 92.72 -72.75 -5.02
N TYR A 667 91.82 -71.81 -5.26
CA TYR A 667 90.99 -71.14 -4.27
C TYR A 667 89.58 -71.70 -4.39
N VAL A 668 89.01 -72.13 -3.27
CA VAL A 668 87.62 -72.57 -3.19
C VAL A 668 86.81 -71.50 -2.49
N THR A 669 86.00 -70.81 -3.28
CA THR A 669 85.15 -69.70 -2.87
C THR A 669 83.70 -70.06 -3.16
N LYS A 670 82.99 -70.66 -2.19
CA LYS A 670 81.52 -70.68 -2.26
C LYS A 670 80.99 -69.34 -1.77
N HIS A 671 80.06 -68.74 -2.51
CA HIS A 671 79.44 -67.49 -2.06
C HIS A 671 78.74 -67.70 -0.72
N GLY A 672 78.95 -66.79 0.23
CA GLY A 672 78.47 -66.93 1.62
C GLY A 672 79.40 -67.68 2.59
N PHE A 673 80.45 -68.32 2.09
CA PHE A 673 81.37 -69.13 2.90
C PHE A 673 82.76 -68.48 3.02
N GLU A 674 83.56 -68.98 3.96
CA GLU A 674 84.98 -68.65 4.08
C GLU A 674 85.77 -69.28 2.92
N GLU A 675 86.84 -68.61 2.50
CA GLU A 675 87.75 -69.10 1.46
C GLU A 675 88.69 -70.17 2.01
N ALA A 676 88.90 -71.25 1.25
CA ALA A 676 89.90 -72.28 1.55
C ALA A 676 90.75 -72.57 0.30
N ARG A 677 92.02 -72.94 0.45
CA ARG A 677 92.99 -72.95 -0.67
C ARG A 677 94.05 -74.08 -0.64
N VAL A 678 94.65 -74.35 -1.80
CA VAL A 678 95.69 -75.39 -2.09
C VAL A 678 96.76 -74.83 -3.05
N GLU A 679 98.04 -75.28 -3.02
CA GLU A 679 99.17 -74.72 -3.83
C GLU A 679 100.15 -75.77 -4.45
N PHE A 680 100.64 -75.54 -5.70
CA PHE A 680 101.57 -76.35 -6.56
C PHE A 680 102.25 -75.50 -7.73
N PRO A 681 102.90 -75.98 -8.86
CA PRO A 681 103.67 -75.15 -9.91
C PRO A 681 103.36 -75.23 -11.49
N LEU A 682 103.82 -74.33 -12.46
CA LEU A 682 103.25 -74.08 -13.89
C LEU A 682 103.99 -73.14 -15.05
N PHE A 683 103.97 -73.25 -16.45
CA PHE A 683 104.76 -72.31 -17.45
C PHE A 683 104.53 -72.11 -19.09
N VAL A 684 104.47 -70.90 -19.84
CA VAL A 684 104.45 -70.55 -21.39
C VAL A 684 104.54 -69.01 -22.17
N SER A 685 103.79 -68.47 -23.29
CA SER A 685 103.81 -67.19 -24.34
C SER A 685 102.52 -66.30 -25.02
N SER A 686 102.44 -65.54 -26.24
CA SER A 686 101.32 -64.48 -26.77
C SER A 686 101.03 -63.91 -28.34
N ILE A 687 100.16 -62.83 -28.76
CA ILE A 687 99.49 -62.41 -30.18
C ILE A 687 98.98 -60.85 -30.68
N PRO A 688 98.45 -60.41 -31.95
CA PRO A 688 98.16 -58.98 -32.64
C PRO A 688 96.82 -58.47 -33.56
N PHE A 689 96.72 -57.28 -34.39
CA PHE A 689 95.62 -56.71 -35.43
C PHE A 689 95.75 -55.29 -36.32
N MET A 690 94.93 -54.85 -37.42
CA MET A 690 94.97 -53.54 -38.34
C MET A 690 93.74 -52.91 -39.31
N VAL A 691 93.74 -51.65 -40.00
CA VAL A 691 92.58 -50.83 -40.75
C VAL A 691 92.82 -49.61 -41.91
N PRO A 692 91.84 -48.89 -42.68
CA PRO A 692 91.90 -48.00 -44.01
C PRO A 692 91.22 -46.50 -44.29
N ASP A 693 90.95 -45.91 -45.58
CA ASP A 693 90.74 -44.39 -46.00
C ASP A 693 89.61 -43.68 -46.96
N GLU A 694 89.34 -43.97 -48.28
CA GLU A 694 88.88 -42.95 -49.33
C GLU A 694 87.40 -42.40 -49.44
N TYR A 695 86.50 -42.60 -48.45
CA TYR A 695 85.05 -42.32 -48.57
C TYR A 695 84.48 -41.45 -47.41
N MET A 696 84.44 -40.11 -47.55
CA MET A 696 84.10 -39.15 -46.46
C MET A 696 82.91 -38.19 -46.77
N LEU A 697 82.28 -37.59 -45.74
CA LEU A 697 80.95 -36.92 -45.81
C LEU A 697 80.88 -35.46 -45.28
N ASN A 698 79.73 -34.79 -45.56
CA ASN A 698 79.48 -33.32 -45.46
C ASN A 698 78.27 -32.95 -44.55
N SER A 699 77.91 -31.64 -44.44
CA SER A 699 77.19 -31.09 -43.27
C SER A 699 75.74 -30.57 -43.38
N THR A 700 75.40 -29.51 -44.13
CA THR A 700 74.23 -28.63 -43.79
C THR A 700 73.53 -27.93 -44.98
N TYR A 701 72.20 -27.79 -44.92
CA TYR A 701 71.30 -27.33 -46.03
C TYR A 701 70.06 -26.53 -45.51
N SER A 702 69.35 -25.75 -46.35
CA SER A 702 68.19 -24.88 -45.98
C SER A 702 67.30 -24.45 -47.17
N LEU A 703 65.95 -24.36 -47.00
CA LEU A 703 64.94 -24.18 -48.07
C LEU A 703 63.67 -23.35 -47.66
N LEU A 704 62.71 -23.16 -48.59
CA LEU A 704 61.31 -22.77 -48.31
C LEU A 704 60.46 -24.02 -47.94
N GLN A 705 59.14 -23.86 -47.72
CA GLN A 705 58.19 -24.91 -47.28
C GLN A 705 58.01 -26.15 -48.23
N GLY A 706 59.09 -26.90 -48.55
CA GLY A 706 59.15 -28.32 -49.04
C GLY A 706 60.15 -28.73 -50.19
N ASP A 707 61.33 -29.38 -49.94
CA ASP A 707 62.28 -30.04 -50.95
C ASP A 707 63.27 -31.18 -50.41
N ASN A 708 64.58 -31.37 -50.79
CA ASN A 708 65.35 -32.68 -50.75
C ASN A 708 66.93 -32.70 -50.50
N LEU A 709 67.59 -33.89 -50.31
CA LEU A 709 69.06 -34.19 -50.01
C LEU A 709 69.58 -35.69 -50.25
N HIS A 710 70.91 -36.03 -50.22
CA HIS A 710 71.56 -37.39 -50.52
C HIS A 710 72.92 -37.76 -49.78
N LEU A 711 73.42 -39.05 -49.74
CA LEU A 711 74.70 -39.55 -49.05
C LEU A 711 75.40 -40.86 -49.61
N SER A 712 76.64 -41.25 -49.13
CA SER A 712 77.44 -42.51 -49.46
C SER A 712 78.57 -42.95 -48.44
N LEU A 713 79.17 -44.20 -48.44
CA LEU A 713 80.28 -44.71 -47.54
C LEU A 713 81.05 -46.04 -47.98
N ARG A 714 82.10 -46.55 -47.25
CA ARG A 714 82.89 -47.84 -47.47
C ARG A 714 83.68 -48.41 -46.22
N LEU A 715 84.26 -49.64 -46.25
CA LEU A 715 85.09 -50.34 -45.18
C LEU A 715 86.16 -51.39 -45.69
N ILE A 716 87.27 -51.72 -44.95
CA ILE A 716 88.08 -53.00 -44.92
C ILE A 716 88.81 -53.24 -43.54
N ALA A 717 89.37 -54.44 -43.21
CA ALA A 717 90.27 -54.75 -42.05
C ALA A 717 90.99 -56.15 -42.13
N GLY A 718 91.91 -56.53 -41.20
CA GLY A 718 92.55 -57.89 -41.07
C GLY A 718 93.61 -58.14 -39.94
N ASP A 719 94.03 -59.41 -39.67
CA ASP A 719 95.18 -59.83 -38.78
C ASP A 719 95.99 -61.09 -39.21
N THR A 720 95.42 -62.32 -39.19
CA THR A 720 95.90 -63.54 -39.94
C THR A 720 95.89 -63.33 -41.48
N GLU A 721 95.91 -62.05 -41.85
CA GLU A 721 95.74 -61.34 -43.10
C GLU A 721 94.43 -61.60 -43.86
N GLU A 722 93.38 -62.06 -43.15
CA GLU A 722 92.05 -62.32 -43.72
C GLU A 722 91.11 -61.09 -43.72
N GLN A 723 90.24 -60.99 -44.73
CA GLN A 723 89.30 -59.88 -44.92
C GLN A 723 88.13 -59.88 -43.91
N VAL A 724 87.54 -58.71 -43.70
CA VAL A 724 86.30 -58.52 -42.92
C VAL A 724 85.16 -58.06 -43.82
N SER A 725 84.39 -59.04 -44.31
CA SER A 725 83.03 -58.87 -44.81
C SER A 725 82.03 -58.75 -43.65
N ASP A 726 80.75 -58.54 -43.99
CA ASP A 726 79.58 -58.72 -43.10
C ASP A 726 79.45 -57.74 -41.92
N ALA A 727 80.08 -56.56 -42.03
CA ALA A 727 79.84 -55.41 -41.16
C ALA A 727 78.58 -54.59 -41.58
N ILE A 728 78.04 -53.80 -40.63
CA ILE A 728 76.69 -53.19 -40.71
C ILE A 728 76.75 -51.65 -40.61
N VAL A 729 75.95 -50.92 -41.41
CA VAL A 729 75.97 -49.43 -41.56
C VAL A 729 74.53 -48.87 -41.78
N SER A 730 74.16 -47.68 -41.26
CA SER A 730 72.79 -47.11 -41.30
C SER A 730 72.70 -45.57 -41.11
N PHE A 731 71.51 -44.95 -41.27
CA PHE A 731 71.26 -43.51 -41.02
C PHE A 731 69.88 -43.15 -40.40
N LEU A 732 69.78 -41.97 -39.76
CA LEU A 732 68.56 -41.47 -39.07
C LEU A 732 68.53 -39.94 -38.98
N ILE A 733 67.48 -39.25 -39.48
CA ILE A 733 67.17 -37.86 -39.11
C ILE A 733 66.50 -37.83 -37.73
N LEU A 734 66.99 -36.99 -36.82
CA LEU A 734 66.64 -37.03 -35.40
C LEU A 734 65.27 -36.40 -35.09
N GLU A 735 64.95 -35.24 -35.68
CA GLU A 735 63.81 -34.41 -35.29
C GLU A 735 62.54 -34.71 -36.10
N THR A 736 62.67 -35.22 -37.32
CA THR A 736 61.55 -35.75 -38.12
C THR A 736 61.38 -37.27 -37.99
N GLY A 737 62.33 -37.96 -37.37
CA GLY A 737 62.41 -39.43 -37.32
C GLY A 737 62.71 -40.11 -38.67
N THR A 738 62.92 -39.34 -39.75
CA THR A 738 63.09 -39.88 -41.11
C THR A 738 64.42 -40.62 -41.25
N SER A 739 64.38 -41.95 -41.27
CA SER A 739 65.56 -42.84 -41.25
C SER A 739 65.67 -43.71 -42.50
N GLY A 740 66.83 -44.34 -42.65
CA GLY A 740 67.10 -45.30 -43.72
C GLY A 740 68.38 -46.09 -43.49
N ILE A 741 68.63 -47.05 -44.37
CA ILE A 741 69.85 -47.86 -44.36
C ILE A 741 70.60 -47.51 -45.64
N PHE A 742 71.94 -47.48 -45.58
CA PHE A 742 72.71 -47.34 -46.81
C PHE A 742 72.69 -48.67 -47.58
N GLU A 743 72.39 -48.62 -48.88
CA GLU A 743 72.30 -49.84 -49.69
C GLU A 743 73.70 -50.47 -49.90
N ASN A 744 73.94 -51.67 -49.35
CA ASN A 744 75.25 -52.32 -49.36
C ASN A 744 75.55 -52.98 -50.72
N HIS A 745 76.74 -52.76 -51.24
CA HIS A 745 77.25 -53.33 -52.49
C HIS A 745 78.28 -54.43 -52.21
N THR A 746 78.43 -55.40 -53.13
CA THR A 746 79.24 -56.62 -52.92
C THR A 746 80.75 -56.39 -52.80
N ASP A 747 81.21 -55.15 -52.89
CA ASP A 747 82.58 -54.71 -52.65
C ASP A 747 82.74 -53.96 -51.29
N ALA A 748 81.69 -53.99 -50.45
CA ALA A 748 81.52 -53.31 -49.15
C ALA A 748 81.37 -51.77 -49.22
N SER A 749 80.50 -51.25 -50.10
CA SER A 749 80.20 -49.80 -50.28
C SER A 749 78.68 -49.46 -50.28
N TYR A 750 78.30 -48.16 -50.22
CA TYR A 750 77.03 -47.67 -49.61
C TYR A 750 76.40 -46.36 -50.20
N THR A 751 75.05 -46.14 -50.25
CA THR A 751 74.35 -44.87 -50.73
C THR A 751 72.95 -44.52 -50.10
N ALA A 752 72.40 -43.26 -50.21
CA ALA A 752 71.05 -42.80 -49.69
C ALA A 752 70.41 -41.45 -50.21
N THR A 753 69.12 -41.11 -49.89
CA THR A 753 68.31 -39.88 -50.28
C THR A 753 67.24 -39.44 -49.22
N ILE A 754 66.86 -38.14 -49.12
CA ILE A 754 66.16 -37.46 -47.97
C ILE A 754 65.22 -36.26 -48.38
N PRO A 755 64.07 -35.98 -47.71
CA PRO A 755 63.17 -34.80 -47.92
C PRO A 755 63.17 -33.71 -46.79
N VAL A 756 62.51 -32.56 -47.01
CA VAL A 756 62.43 -31.37 -46.11
C VAL A 756 60.99 -30.97 -45.72
N PRO A 757 60.68 -30.69 -44.43
CA PRO A 757 59.30 -30.46 -43.96
C PRO A 757 58.58 -29.19 -44.41
N SER A 758 57.25 -29.31 -44.47
CA SER A 758 56.28 -28.25 -44.74
C SER A 758 55.89 -27.43 -43.50
N GLU A 759 56.80 -27.28 -42.54
CA GLU A 759 56.65 -26.40 -41.36
C GLU A 759 57.93 -25.56 -41.20
N VAL A 760 57.84 -24.46 -40.44
CA VAL A 760 58.91 -23.47 -40.29
C VAL A 760 59.91 -23.93 -39.20
N GLY A 761 60.90 -24.78 -39.55
CA GLY A 761 61.83 -25.42 -38.58
C GLY A 761 63.19 -25.94 -39.12
N ALA A 762 63.93 -26.72 -38.31
CA ALA A 762 65.31 -27.22 -38.57
C ALA A 762 65.65 -28.62 -37.93
N TYR A 763 66.65 -29.37 -38.46
CA TYR A 763 66.79 -30.87 -38.36
C TYR A 763 68.27 -31.46 -38.43
N SER A 764 68.58 -32.74 -38.09
CA SER A 764 69.95 -33.37 -37.77
C SER A 764 70.11 -34.93 -37.95
N LEU A 765 71.32 -35.60 -37.94
CA LEU A 765 71.60 -36.99 -38.52
C LEU A 765 72.87 -37.85 -38.01
N ARG A 766 72.99 -39.23 -38.16
CA ARG A 766 73.99 -40.23 -37.50
C ARG A 766 74.36 -41.62 -38.20
N ILE A 767 75.50 -42.36 -37.89
CA ILE A 767 76.06 -43.68 -38.49
C ILE A 767 77.02 -44.60 -37.56
N SER A 768 77.28 -45.95 -37.79
CA SER A 768 78.17 -46.95 -36.99
C SER A 768 78.82 -48.23 -37.73
N VAL A 769 79.78 -49.06 -37.15
CA VAL A 769 80.54 -50.31 -37.68
C VAL A 769 81.21 -51.30 -36.60
N LYS A 770 81.33 -52.68 -36.75
CA LYS A 770 81.94 -53.70 -35.76
C LYS A 770 82.49 -55.13 -36.20
N LYS A 771 83.36 -55.88 -35.42
CA LYS A 771 83.64 -57.40 -35.44
C LYS A 771 84.51 -58.01 -34.27
N ASP A 772 84.32 -59.31 -33.92
CA ASP A 772 84.99 -60.11 -32.84
C ASP A 772 86.39 -60.73 -33.11
N SER A 773 87.09 -61.12 -32.02
CA SER A 773 88.52 -61.49 -31.91
C SER A 773 89.51 -60.42 -32.44
N PHE A 774 88.99 -59.24 -32.82
CA PHE A 774 89.58 -58.08 -33.50
C PHE A 774 88.87 -56.73 -33.01
N ALA A 775 88.57 -55.60 -33.75
CA ALA A 775 87.96 -54.28 -33.23
C ALA A 775 87.20 -53.21 -34.21
N ASP A 776 86.52 -52.06 -33.76
CA ASP A 776 85.28 -51.25 -34.29
C ASP A 776 85.26 -49.65 -34.72
N MET A 777 84.13 -48.95 -35.19
CA MET A 777 83.98 -47.43 -35.56
C MET A 777 82.55 -46.63 -35.76
N ASN A 778 82.41 -45.25 -35.99
CA ASN A 778 81.11 -44.35 -36.05
C ASN A 778 81.06 -42.86 -36.72
N TYR A 779 79.89 -42.18 -37.09
CA TYR A 779 79.70 -40.76 -37.74
C TYR A 779 78.33 -39.87 -37.60
N ASN A 780 78.13 -38.57 -38.12
CA ASN A 780 76.93 -37.57 -37.98
C ASN A 780 76.68 -36.35 -39.05
N ILE A 781 75.45 -35.70 -39.27
CA ILE A 781 75.01 -34.61 -40.34
C ILE A 781 73.73 -33.61 -39.99
N ILE A 782 73.24 -32.54 -40.76
CA ILE A 782 72.18 -31.41 -40.46
C ILE A 782 71.23 -30.75 -41.63
N LEU A 783 70.03 -30.06 -41.39
CA LEU A 783 68.99 -29.40 -42.35
C LEU A 783 67.97 -28.23 -41.85
N ILE A 784 67.18 -27.41 -42.68
CA ILE A 784 66.26 -26.18 -42.34
C ILE A 784 65.05 -25.75 -43.35
N SER A 785 63.95 -24.97 -42.98
CA SER A 785 62.70 -24.48 -43.78
C SER A 785 61.94 -23.08 -43.43
N ASN A 786 60.92 -22.48 -44.18
CA ASN A 786 60.20 -21.12 -43.93
C ASN A 786 58.85 -20.62 -44.74
N VAL A 787 58.00 -19.58 -44.31
CA VAL A 787 56.72 -18.95 -44.99
C VAL A 787 56.09 -17.51 -44.57
N ASP A 788 54.87 -17.03 -45.08
CA ASP A 788 54.18 -15.64 -45.00
C ASP A 788 52.54 -15.50 -44.93
N SER A 789 51.83 -14.37 -45.30
CA SER A 789 50.50 -13.80 -44.75
C SER A 789 49.35 -13.08 -45.65
N ALA A 790 48.33 -12.27 -45.14
CA ALA A 790 47.01 -11.83 -45.81
C ALA A 790 46.20 -10.47 -45.40
N ALA A 791 44.93 -10.14 -45.87
CA ALA A 791 44.17 -8.80 -45.79
C ALA A 791 42.54 -8.70 -45.75
N LEU A 792 41.84 -7.52 -45.96
CA LEU A 792 40.38 -7.14 -45.57
C LEU A 792 39.45 -6.18 -46.50
N ALA A 793 38.21 -5.68 -46.10
CA ALA A 793 37.10 -4.99 -46.95
C ALA A 793 36.05 -3.93 -46.29
N ALA A 794 34.97 -3.38 -46.99
CA ALA A 794 34.07 -2.20 -46.59
C ALA A 794 32.58 -2.01 -47.19
N ASN A 795 31.52 -1.50 -46.46
CA ASN A 795 30.16 -1.09 -47.01
C ASN A 795 29.12 -0.34 -46.05
N SER A 796 28.70 0.94 -46.29
CA SER A 796 27.53 1.61 -45.63
C SER A 796 27.13 3.05 -46.12
N LEU A 797 25.93 3.29 -46.73
CA LEU A 797 25.33 4.66 -46.98
C LEU A 797 23.90 4.68 -47.62
N MET A 798 23.11 5.76 -47.38
CA MET A 798 21.80 6.19 -47.97
C MET A 798 20.53 5.35 -47.66
N ILE A 799 19.28 5.83 -47.44
CA ILE A 799 18.55 7.15 -47.42
C ILE A 799 17.73 7.57 -48.68
N GLY A 800 16.41 7.85 -48.51
CA GLY A 800 15.52 8.61 -49.43
C GLY A 800 14.04 8.13 -49.54
N ILE A 801 12.99 8.91 -49.91
CA ILE A 801 12.39 10.18 -49.41
C ILE A 801 11.10 10.51 -50.23
N GLU A 802 10.09 11.21 -49.64
CA GLU A 802 8.93 11.93 -50.26
C GLU A 802 7.83 11.22 -51.11
N VAL A 803 6.59 11.76 -51.11
CA VAL A 803 5.82 12.24 -52.30
C VAL A 803 4.36 12.65 -52.01
N SER A 804 3.51 11.78 -51.44
CA SER A 804 2.05 11.83 -51.71
C SER A 804 1.18 12.54 -50.64
N ALA A 805 1.21 13.87 -50.59
CA ALA A 805 0.44 14.68 -49.62
C ALA A 805 -0.70 15.55 -50.22
N LEU A 806 -1.14 15.29 -51.47
CA LEU A 806 -1.73 16.33 -52.33
C LEU A 806 -3.21 16.16 -52.74
N LEU A 807 -4.06 15.43 -51.98
CA LEU A 807 -5.41 15.03 -52.43
C LEU A 807 -6.61 15.57 -51.61
N LEU A 808 -6.66 16.91 -51.50
CA LEU A 808 -7.82 17.75 -51.86
C LEU A 808 -9.22 17.27 -51.38
N GLY A 809 -9.92 17.93 -50.43
CA GLY A 809 -9.88 19.34 -50.05
C GLY A 809 -10.93 20.23 -50.75
N ILE A 810 -11.82 19.66 -51.58
CA ILE A 810 -12.69 20.44 -52.52
C ILE A 810 -14.19 20.43 -52.18
N ILE A 811 -14.72 19.41 -51.49
CA ILE A 811 -16.17 19.11 -51.49
C ILE A 811 -17.00 19.99 -50.51
N SER A 812 -16.37 20.67 -49.56
CA SER A 812 -17.01 21.17 -48.33
C SER A 812 -17.88 22.44 -48.43
N VAL A 813 -17.82 23.19 -49.54
CA VAL A 813 -18.10 24.65 -49.50
C VAL A 813 -19.59 25.05 -49.72
N VAL A 814 -20.34 24.34 -50.55
CA VAL A 814 -21.55 24.90 -51.19
C VAL A 814 -22.82 24.90 -50.31
N TYR A 815 -22.96 23.97 -49.36
CA TYR A 815 -24.24 23.70 -48.68
C TYR A 815 -24.64 24.73 -47.58
N ILE A 816 -23.78 25.72 -47.32
CA ILE A 816 -23.81 26.55 -46.10
C ILE A 816 -24.94 27.62 -46.04
N SER A 817 -25.42 28.13 -47.17
CA SER A 817 -25.97 29.50 -47.21
C SER A 817 -27.40 29.69 -46.69
N ARG A 818 -28.38 28.86 -47.09
CA ARG A 818 -29.82 29.23 -46.97
C ARG A 818 -30.50 28.98 -45.62
N ARG A 819 -29.99 28.10 -44.75
CA ARG A 819 -30.65 27.76 -43.47
C ARG A 819 -30.42 28.80 -42.36
N ARG A 820 -29.35 29.60 -42.46
CA ARG A 820 -28.79 30.42 -41.37
C ARG A 820 -29.60 31.65 -40.91
N LEU A 821 -30.60 32.12 -41.67
CA LEU A 821 -31.25 33.42 -41.37
C LEU A 821 -32.46 33.32 -40.41
N LYS A 822 -33.30 32.28 -40.49
CA LYS A 822 -34.50 32.18 -39.62
C LYS A 822 -34.19 31.66 -38.21
N GLN A 823 -33.01 31.07 -38.02
CA GLN A 823 -32.50 30.61 -36.73
C GLN A 823 -32.00 31.77 -35.85
N LYS A 824 -31.72 32.94 -36.45
CA LYS A 824 -30.88 34.02 -35.90
C LYS A 824 -31.56 35.00 -34.93
N SER A 825 -32.71 34.64 -34.36
CA SER A 825 -33.41 35.40 -33.30
C SER A 825 -33.83 34.53 -32.12
N THR A 826 -34.26 33.28 -32.35
CA THR A 826 -34.37 32.28 -31.28
C THR A 826 -33.00 31.95 -30.70
N LEU A 827 -31.96 31.86 -31.56
CA LEU A 827 -30.56 31.83 -31.11
C LEU A 827 -30.23 32.99 -30.18
N LYS A 828 -30.67 34.22 -30.43
CA LYS A 828 -30.29 35.37 -29.58
C LYS A 828 -30.82 35.29 -28.14
N ARG A 829 -32.00 34.69 -27.91
CA ARG A 829 -32.48 34.47 -26.53
C ARG A 829 -31.86 33.22 -25.89
N ALA A 830 -31.63 32.16 -26.67
CA ALA A 830 -30.91 30.98 -26.20
C ALA A 830 -29.42 31.27 -25.91
N GLU A 831 -28.79 32.20 -26.64
CA GLU A 831 -27.43 32.69 -26.39
C GLU A 831 -27.36 33.52 -25.10
N LEU A 832 -28.32 34.43 -24.86
CA LEU A 832 -28.38 35.18 -23.59
C LEU A 832 -28.50 34.23 -22.39
N LEU A 833 -29.45 33.30 -22.45
CA LEU A 833 -29.65 32.29 -21.41
C LEU A 833 -28.39 31.42 -21.27
N GLY A 834 -27.87 30.86 -22.36
CA GLY A 834 -26.68 30.02 -22.34
C GLY A 834 -25.41 30.70 -21.83
N PHE A 835 -25.21 32.00 -22.06
CA PHE A 835 -24.08 32.72 -21.45
C PHE A 835 -24.27 32.93 -19.95
N ARG A 836 -25.50 33.27 -19.51
CA ARG A 836 -25.83 33.46 -18.10
C ARG A 836 -25.86 32.12 -17.34
N GLU A 837 -26.26 31.04 -18.00
CA GLU A 837 -26.16 29.65 -17.55
C GLU A 837 -24.68 29.25 -17.41
N ARG A 838 -23.79 29.48 -18.40
CA ARG A 838 -22.34 29.23 -18.25
C ARG A 838 -21.74 29.92 -17.03
N PHE A 839 -22.05 31.20 -16.81
CA PHE A 839 -21.58 31.94 -15.64
C PHE A 839 -22.13 31.38 -14.32
N HIS A 840 -23.43 31.09 -14.26
CA HIS A 840 -24.06 30.50 -13.07
C HIS A 840 -23.48 29.11 -12.79
N ASP A 841 -23.39 28.25 -13.81
CA ASP A 841 -22.84 26.89 -13.76
C ASP A 841 -21.39 26.88 -13.28
N ALA A 842 -20.50 27.67 -13.89
CA ALA A 842 -19.12 27.80 -13.43
C ALA A 842 -19.08 28.32 -11.98
N SER A 843 -19.85 29.37 -11.65
CA SER A 843 -19.96 29.90 -10.29
C SER A 843 -20.61 28.94 -9.29
N ASN A 844 -21.27 27.88 -9.74
CA ASN A 844 -21.87 26.86 -8.90
C ASN A 844 -20.85 25.80 -8.48
N ILE A 845 -19.78 25.59 -9.25
CA ILE A 845 -18.75 24.58 -8.95
C ILE A 845 -17.99 24.93 -7.67
N ILE A 846 -17.79 23.90 -6.84
CA ILE A 846 -16.85 23.90 -5.71
C ILE A 846 -15.57 23.16 -6.14
N GLY A 847 -15.69 22.05 -6.84
CA GLY A 847 -14.56 21.28 -7.37
C GLY A 847 -14.95 19.96 -8.03
N LEU A 848 -13.96 19.23 -8.54
CA LEU A 848 -14.10 17.90 -9.13
C LEU A 848 -13.16 16.90 -8.44
N LEU A 849 -13.71 15.76 -8.06
CA LEU A 849 -13.00 14.59 -7.53
C LEU A 849 -13.09 13.44 -8.55
N ILE A 850 -11.98 12.74 -8.77
CA ILE A 850 -11.96 11.50 -9.55
C ILE A 850 -11.39 10.41 -8.66
N ILE A 851 -12.17 9.35 -8.45
CA ILE A 851 -11.92 8.28 -7.47
C ILE A 851 -11.84 6.95 -8.21
N GLN A 852 -10.83 6.12 -7.91
CA GLN A 852 -10.74 4.76 -8.45
C GLN A 852 -11.78 3.85 -7.76
N ARG A 853 -12.70 3.30 -8.55
CA ARG A 853 -13.88 2.53 -8.13
C ARG A 853 -13.52 1.23 -7.39
N SER A 854 -12.36 0.65 -7.70
CA SER A 854 -11.91 -0.63 -7.17
C SER A 854 -11.34 -0.55 -5.75
N ASN A 855 -10.81 0.61 -5.33
CA ASN A 855 -10.19 0.82 -3.99
C ASN A 855 -10.76 2.02 -3.20
N GLY A 856 -11.53 2.92 -3.82
CA GLY A 856 -12.10 4.11 -3.17
C GLY A 856 -11.12 5.27 -2.99
N LEU A 857 -9.93 5.23 -3.60
CA LEU A 857 -8.91 6.27 -3.45
C LEU A 857 -9.06 7.37 -4.52
N PRO A 858 -8.91 8.66 -4.16
CA PRO A 858 -8.85 9.74 -5.15
C PRO A 858 -7.56 9.64 -5.97
N ILE A 859 -7.68 9.80 -7.29
CA ILE A 859 -6.54 9.89 -8.23
C ILE A 859 -6.33 11.31 -8.77
N TYR A 860 -7.32 12.18 -8.62
CA TYR A 860 -7.28 13.60 -8.96
C TYR A 860 -8.34 14.35 -8.14
N SER A 861 -8.02 15.56 -7.71
CA SER A 861 -8.88 16.40 -6.87
C SER A 861 -8.55 17.88 -7.07
N ARG A 862 -9.42 18.63 -7.74
CA ARG A 862 -9.25 20.08 -7.90
C ARG A 862 -10.45 20.84 -7.32
N ILE A 863 -10.18 21.57 -6.24
CA ILE A 863 -11.12 22.45 -5.55
C ILE A 863 -10.85 23.89 -6.00
N LEU A 864 -11.89 24.59 -6.42
CA LEU A 864 -11.82 25.91 -7.04
C LEU A 864 -12.25 27.04 -6.08
N LYS A 865 -12.93 26.69 -4.98
CA LYS A 865 -13.36 27.63 -3.93
C LYS A 865 -12.72 27.31 -2.60
N GLY A 866 -12.07 28.31 -1.99
CA GLY A 866 -11.61 28.23 -0.60
C GLY A 866 -12.76 28.07 0.39
N GLY A 867 -12.44 27.60 1.60
CA GLY A 867 -13.42 27.36 2.68
C GLY A 867 -13.82 25.90 2.86
N PHE A 868 -13.50 25.01 1.91
CA PHE A 868 -13.60 23.56 2.12
C PHE A 868 -12.34 23.01 2.80
N GLU A 869 -12.46 22.59 4.05
CA GLU A 869 -11.42 21.84 4.74
C GLU A 869 -11.18 20.46 4.09
N MET A 870 -9.93 19.98 4.12
CA MET A 870 -9.60 18.59 3.78
C MET A 870 -10.37 17.56 4.63
N SER A 871 -10.81 17.94 5.84
CA SER A 871 -11.66 17.12 6.71
C SER A 871 -13.01 16.78 6.06
N MET A 872 -13.70 17.77 5.48
CA MET A 872 -14.93 17.58 4.71
C MET A 872 -14.68 16.74 3.46
N ILE A 873 -13.58 17.00 2.73
CA ILE A 873 -13.24 16.24 1.52
C ILE A 873 -13.01 14.75 1.86
N SER A 874 -12.33 14.44 2.97
CA SER A 874 -12.18 13.08 3.48
C SER A 874 -13.51 12.43 3.89
N GLY A 875 -14.42 13.19 4.50
CA GLY A 875 -15.79 12.77 4.79
C GLY A 875 -16.59 12.44 3.52
N PHE A 876 -16.51 13.29 2.49
CA PHE A 876 -17.14 13.04 1.19
C PHE A 876 -16.53 11.83 0.46
N ILE A 877 -15.20 11.66 0.46
CA ILE A 877 -14.55 10.47 -0.10
C ILE A 877 -15.03 9.20 0.61
N SER A 878 -15.11 9.23 1.95
CA SER A 878 -15.63 8.10 2.74
C SER A 878 -17.08 7.77 2.40
N ALA A 879 -17.94 8.79 2.28
CA ALA A 879 -19.35 8.63 1.91
C ALA A 879 -19.50 8.09 0.48
N ILE A 880 -18.78 8.66 -0.50
CA ILE A 880 -18.81 8.25 -1.90
C ILE A 880 -18.26 6.82 -2.06
N SER A 881 -17.19 6.45 -1.35
CA SER A 881 -16.63 5.09 -1.38
C SER A 881 -17.54 4.05 -0.73
N SER A 882 -18.24 4.41 0.35
CA SER A 882 -19.31 3.58 0.94
C SER A 882 -20.45 3.36 -0.06
N PHE A 883 -20.98 4.44 -0.64
CA PHE A 883 -22.03 4.43 -1.67
C PHE A 883 -21.61 3.65 -2.93
N ALA A 884 -20.36 3.77 -3.35
CA ALA A 884 -19.77 3.02 -4.46
C ALA A 884 -19.67 1.51 -4.20
N SER A 885 -19.58 1.09 -2.93
CA SER A 885 -19.66 -0.33 -2.56
C SER A 885 -21.10 -0.87 -2.63
N GLU A 886 -22.09 -0.03 -2.32
CA GLU A 886 -23.51 -0.38 -2.33
C GLU A 886 -24.10 -0.37 -3.75
N MET A 887 -23.67 0.55 -4.63
CA MET A 887 -24.17 0.71 -6.00
C MET A 887 -23.71 -0.36 -7.01
N ARG A 888 -23.12 -1.48 -6.56
CA ARG A 888 -22.41 -2.45 -7.41
C ARG A 888 -23.29 -3.30 -8.35
N THR A 889 -24.62 -3.22 -8.30
CA THR A 889 -25.51 -4.24 -8.91
C THR A 889 -26.34 -3.84 -10.14
N GLU A 890 -26.92 -2.64 -10.27
CA GLU A 890 -27.94 -2.37 -11.33
C GLU A 890 -27.86 -1.03 -12.08
N GLN A 891 -26.92 -0.13 -11.78
CA GLN A 891 -26.91 1.21 -12.39
C GLN A 891 -26.20 1.30 -13.76
N LYS A 892 -26.54 2.34 -14.54
CA LYS A 892 -25.93 2.60 -15.85
C LYS A 892 -24.58 3.30 -15.69
N LEU A 893 -23.54 2.69 -16.26
CA LEU A 893 -22.28 3.39 -16.52
C LEU A 893 -22.49 4.56 -17.49
N TRP A 894 -21.62 5.57 -17.42
CA TRP A 894 -21.60 6.76 -18.28
C TRP A 894 -22.84 7.67 -18.19
N ALA A 895 -23.62 7.53 -17.11
CA ALA A 895 -24.75 8.40 -16.79
C ALA A 895 -24.53 9.08 -15.43
N ALA A 896 -25.00 10.30 -15.28
CA ALA A 896 -24.92 11.05 -14.03
C ALA A 896 -25.96 10.60 -13.00
N ILE A 897 -25.50 10.47 -11.75
CA ILE A 897 -26.23 9.99 -10.59
C ILE A 897 -26.11 11.07 -9.51
N PRO A 898 -27.20 11.75 -9.12
CA PRO A 898 -27.17 12.66 -7.97
C PRO A 898 -27.02 11.81 -6.69
N ILE A 899 -25.93 12.05 -5.94
CA ILE A 899 -25.69 11.44 -4.63
C ILE A 899 -26.34 12.31 -3.54
N SER A 900 -26.30 13.63 -3.71
CA SER A 900 -27.01 14.62 -2.91
C SER A 900 -27.37 15.83 -3.79
N GLU A 901 -27.98 16.86 -3.21
CA GLU A 901 -28.27 18.11 -3.91
C GLU A 901 -27.00 18.86 -4.36
N ILE A 902 -25.87 18.61 -3.69
CA ILE A 902 -24.56 19.26 -3.91
C ILE A 902 -23.47 18.33 -4.47
N VAL A 903 -23.77 17.04 -4.68
CA VAL A 903 -22.84 16.06 -5.26
C VAL A 903 -23.53 15.25 -6.34
N THR A 904 -23.01 15.32 -7.56
CA THR A 904 -23.43 14.45 -8.68
C THR A 904 -22.23 13.70 -9.23
N ALA A 905 -22.37 12.39 -9.43
CA ALA A 905 -21.29 11.52 -9.87
C ALA A 905 -21.62 10.78 -11.18
N VAL A 906 -20.61 10.58 -12.04
CA VAL A 906 -20.69 9.65 -13.19
C VAL A 906 -19.75 8.47 -12.93
N GLN A 907 -20.23 7.25 -13.14
CA GLN A 907 -19.46 6.02 -12.96
C GLN A 907 -19.02 5.42 -14.30
N THR A 908 -17.74 5.06 -14.41
CA THR A 908 -17.13 4.35 -15.56
C THR A 908 -16.84 2.90 -15.15
N GLU A 909 -16.04 2.15 -15.92
CA GLU A 909 -15.69 0.78 -15.52
C GLU A 909 -14.82 0.77 -14.25
N GLU A 910 -13.76 1.59 -14.18
CA GLU A 910 -12.81 1.68 -13.05
C GLU A 910 -12.82 3.02 -12.30
N LEU A 911 -13.54 4.07 -12.75
CA LEU A 911 -13.55 5.41 -12.13
C LEU A 911 -14.94 5.88 -11.68
N ILE A 912 -14.93 6.82 -10.73
CA ILE A 912 -16.09 7.60 -10.29
C ILE A 912 -15.70 9.08 -10.36
N TRP A 913 -16.47 9.85 -11.11
CA TRP A 913 -16.28 11.27 -11.37
C TRP A 913 -17.30 12.08 -10.57
N ALA A 914 -16.93 12.57 -9.38
CA ALA A 914 -17.82 13.27 -8.47
C ALA A 914 -17.61 14.79 -8.54
N LEU A 915 -18.59 15.50 -9.07
CA LEU A 915 -18.63 16.96 -9.16
C LEU A 915 -19.35 17.54 -7.93
N LEU A 916 -18.72 18.54 -7.31
CA LEU A 916 -19.19 19.24 -6.12
C LEU A 916 -19.74 20.61 -6.52
N THR A 917 -20.96 20.96 -6.09
CA THR A 917 -21.63 22.24 -6.38
C THR A 917 -22.27 22.88 -5.15
N VAL A 918 -22.57 24.18 -5.20
CA VAL A 918 -23.24 24.92 -4.11
C VAL A 918 -24.76 24.68 -4.12
N ASP A 919 -25.33 24.70 -5.31
CA ASP A 919 -26.74 24.44 -5.65
C ASP A 919 -26.82 23.21 -6.58
N ILE A 920 -28.05 22.71 -6.81
CA ILE A 920 -28.33 21.58 -7.72
C ILE A 920 -27.73 21.84 -9.12
N PRO A 921 -26.89 20.93 -9.66
CA PRO A 921 -26.19 21.14 -10.92
C PRO A 921 -27.13 21.18 -12.13
N SER A 922 -26.84 22.07 -13.08
CA SER A 922 -27.65 22.22 -14.30
C SER A 922 -27.52 21.01 -15.24
N ARG A 923 -28.44 20.91 -16.20
CA ARG A 923 -28.36 19.89 -17.26
C ARG A 923 -27.19 20.09 -18.22
N ALA A 924 -26.61 21.29 -18.30
CA ALA A 924 -25.38 21.52 -19.05
C ALA A 924 -24.19 21.01 -18.23
N LEU A 925 -24.09 21.42 -16.97
CA LEU A 925 -23.05 20.96 -16.04
C LEU A 925 -23.00 19.42 -15.91
N ILE A 926 -24.16 18.79 -15.74
CA ILE A 926 -24.32 17.33 -15.71
C ILE A 926 -23.84 16.68 -17.02
N LYS A 927 -24.26 17.22 -18.16
CA LYS A 927 -23.87 16.69 -19.48
C LYS A 927 -22.37 16.87 -19.74
N ASN A 928 -21.76 17.95 -19.25
CA ASN A 928 -20.33 18.19 -19.37
C ASN A 928 -19.52 17.21 -18.50
N LEU A 929 -20.05 16.79 -17.34
CA LEU A 929 -19.49 15.70 -16.53
C LEU A 929 -19.61 14.34 -17.24
N GLU A 930 -20.76 14.04 -17.83
CA GLU A 930 -20.95 12.84 -18.66
C GLU A 930 -19.97 12.83 -19.86
N GLU A 931 -19.85 13.93 -20.60
CA GLU A 931 -18.95 14.04 -21.76
C GLU A 931 -17.46 14.02 -21.37
N MET A 932 -17.05 14.69 -20.29
CA MET A 932 -15.68 14.60 -19.77
C MET A 932 -15.32 13.17 -19.35
N SER A 933 -16.24 12.50 -18.64
CA SER A 933 -16.04 11.09 -18.26
C SER A 933 -15.93 10.20 -19.49
N LEU A 934 -16.79 10.36 -20.50
CA LEU A 934 -16.74 9.62 -21.77
C LEU A 934 -15.47 9.90 -22.60
N GLN A 935 -14.90 11.10 -22.50
CA GLN A 935 -13.65 11.46 -23.18
C GLN A 935 -12.41 10.83 -22.52
N ILE A 936 -12.40 10.73 -21.20
CA ILE A 936 -11.20 10.35 -20.43
C ILE A 936 -11.28 8.94 -19.86
N GLY A 937 -12.40 8.56 -19.24
CA GLY A 937 -12.61 7.25 -18.61
C GLY A 937 -12.11 6.06 -19.44
N PRO A 938 -12.46 5.92 -20.74
CA PRO A 938 -12.00 4.79 -21.55
C PRO A 938 -10.47 4.67 -21.71
N LYS A 939 -9.71 5.76 -21.53
CA LYS A 939 -8.23 5.74 -21.55
C LYS A 939 -7.61 5.08 -20.32
N PHE A 940 -8.36 5.09 -19.21
CA PHE A 940 -7.94 4.65 -17.88
C PHE A 940 -8.61 3.34 -17.46
N ASP A 941 -9.90 3.16 -17.76
CA ASP A 941 -10.64 1.88 -17.63
C ASP A 941 -9.90 0.74 -18.36
N SER A 942 -9.31 1.03 -19.53
CA SER A 942 -8.51 0.06 -20.30
C SER A 942 -7.08 -0.17 -19.76
N LYS A 943 -6.71 0.46 -18.63
CA LYS A 943 -5.36 0.44 -18.04
C LYS A 943 -5.39 0.45 -16.50
N PRO A 944 -5.98 -0.55 -15.83
CA PRO A 944 -6.08 -0.60 -14.36
C PRO A 944 -4.72 -0.59 -13.65
N ASP A 945 -3.64 -1.02 -14.31
CA ASP A 945 -2.27 -0.92 -13.80
C ASP A 945 -1.80 0.54 -13.60
N ILE A 946 -2.21 1.46 -14.49
CA ILE A 946 -1.87 2.89 -14.37
C ILE A 946 -2.69 3.51 -13.25
N LEU A 947 -3.98 3.19 -13.14
CA LEU A 947 -4.82 3.66 -12.03
C LEU A 947 -4.27 3.21 -10.67
N SER A 948 -3.86 1.95 -10.58
CA SER A 948 -3.22 1.38 -9.39
C SER A 948 -1.82 1.97 -9.10
N ALA A 949 -1.16 2.58 -10.09
CA ALA A 949 0.08 3.31 -9.90
C ALA A 949 -0.19 4.75 -9.41
N MET A 950 -1.15 5.45 -10.02
CA MET A 950 -1.57 6.81 -9.61
C MET A 950 -2.10 6.84 -8.18
N SER A 951 -2.88 5.82 -7.78
CA SER A 951 -3.39 5.69 -6.40
C SER A 951 -2.31 5.28 -5.37
N ARG A 952 -1.06 5.04 -5.79
CA ARG A 952 0.07 4.62 -4.94
C ARG A 952 1.28 5.56 -5.00
N SER A 953 1.40 6.38 -6.04
CA SER A 953 2.51 7.31 -6.25
C SER A 953 1.94 8.65 -6.74
N PRO A 954 2.02 9.71 -5.92
CA PRO A 954 1.62 11.06 -6.33
C PRO A 954 2.35 11.53 -7.59
N ASP A 955 3.62 11.17 -7.76
CA ASP A 955 4.41 11.54 -8.95
C ASP A 955 3.77 11.03 -10.25
N VAL A 956 3.22 9.81 -10.23
CA VAL A 956 2.49 9.23 -11.37
C VAL A 956 1.11 9.86 -11.55
N ALA A 957 0.50 10.40 -10.48
CA ALA A 957 -0.73 11.18 -10.60
C ALA A 957 -0.46 12.56 -11.25
N LEU A 958 0.62 13.25 -10.86
CA LEU A 958 1.05 14.54 -11.42
C LEU A 958 1.31 14.47 -12.94
N ASP A 959 1.89 13.38 -13.43
CA ASP A 959 2.11 13.14 -14.88
C ASP A 959 0.80 13.22 -15.71
N TYR A 960 -0.36 12.89 -15.12
CA TYR A 960 -1.68 12.97 -15.77
C TYR A 960 -2.58 14.09 -15.22
N GLU A 961 -2.19 14.77 -14.14
CA GLU A 961 -2.93 15.91 -13.57
C GLU A 961 -3.20 16.96 -14.65
N SER A 962 -2.18 17.29 -15.46
CA SER A 962 -2.33 18.21 -16.60
C SER A 962 -3.34 17.77 -17.67
N GLU A 963 -3.63 16.48 -17.83
CA GLU A 963 -4.67 15.98 -18.75
C GLU A 963 -6.08 16.11 -18.13
N PHE A 964 -6.21 15.89 -16.82
CA PHE A 964 -7.45 16.14 -16.09
C PHE A 964 -7.74 17.64 -15.98
N ASP A 965 -6.76 18.47 -15.59
CA ASP A 965 -6.84 19.93 -15.48
C ASP A 965 -7.29 20.57 -16.79
N TYR A 966 -6.55 20.32 -17.87
CA TYR A 966 -6.87 20.85 -19.20
C TYR A 966 -8.31 20.50 -19.60
N SER A 967 -8.73 19.25 -19.34
CA SER A 967 -10.08 18.82 -19.66
C SER A 967 -11.13 19.38 -18.70
N PHE A 968 -10.79 19.64 -17.43
CA PHE A 968 -11.70 20.20 -16.43
C PHE A 968 -11.96 21.67 -16.75
N GLU A 969 -10.91 22.44 -17.00
CA GLU A 969 -10.98 23.83 -17.49
C GLU A 969 -11.78 23.93 -18.80
N THR A 970 -11.54 23.02 -19.74
CA THR A 970 -12.23 22.98 -21.05
C THR A 970 -13.71 22.61 -20.97
N HIS A 971 -14.11 21.72 -20.05
CA HIS A 971 -15.51 21.26 -19.94
C HIS A 971 -16.37 22.11 -18.98
N PHE A 972 -15.74 22.83 -18.05
CA PHE A 972 -16.46 23.50 -16.95
C PHE A 972 -16.25 25.02 -16.89
N ASP A 973 -15.67 25.62 -17.94
CA ASP A 973 -15.54 27.07 -18.10
C ASP A 973 -14.86 27.76 -16.90
N ILE A 974 -13.87 27.09 -16.29
CA ILE A 974 -13.25 27.49 -15.01
C ILE A 974 -12.67 28.92 -15.05
N LEU A 975 -12.24 29.38 -16.23
CA LEU A 975 -11.79 30.75 -16.44
C LEU A 975 -12.87 31.80 -16.07
N LEU A 976 -14.16 31.47 -16.10
CA LEU A 976 -15.25 32.38 -15.71
C LEU A 976 -15.37 32.60 -14.19
N ILE A 977 -14.68 31.80 -13.36
CA ILE A 977 -14.61 32.00 -11.90
C ILE A 977 -13.23 32.38 -11.39
N LEU A 978 -12.24 32.52 -12.28
CA LEU A 978 -10.95 33.09 -11.89
C LEU A 978 -11.11 34.59 -11.59
N ASN A 979 -10.28 35.05 -10.66
CA ASN A 979 -9.95 36.45 -10.49
C ASN A 979 -9.05 36.90 -11.64
N TYR A 980 -9.14 38.18 -11.98
CA TYR A 980 -8.35 38.83 -13.01
C TYR A 980 -7.69 40.09 -12.46
N LEU A 981 -6.43 40.30 -12.80
CA LEU A 981 -5.63 41.44 -12.32
C LEU A 981 -5.71 42.64 -13.28
N SER A 982 -5.70 42.37 -14.59
CA SER A 982 -5.76 43.37 -15.67
C SER A 982 -6.07 42.71 -17.02
N TYR A 983 -5.96 43.46 -18.10
CA TYR A 983 -5.94 42.97 -19.48
C TYR A 983 -4.53 42.97 -20.09
N ASP A 984 -4.37 42.30 -21.24
CA ASP A 984 -3.11 42.23 -21.97
C ASP A 984 -2.79 43.56 -22.69
N GLU A 985 -1.90 44.36 -22.10
CA GLU A 985 -1.36 45.60 -22.65
C GLU A 985 -0.72 45.43 -24.05
N ASN A 986 -0.38 44.21 -24.48
CA ASN A 986 0.15 43.94 -25.82
C ASN A 986 -0.94 43.93 -26.92
N GLN A 987 -2.23 43.94 -26.55
CA GLN A 987 -3.38 43.89 -27.46
C GLN A 987 -4.32 45.13 -27.34
N PRO A 988 -3.81 46.38 -27.29
CA PRO A 988 -4.63 47.55 -26.97
C PRO A 988 -5.64 47.89 -28.08
N GLY A 989 -6.83 48.32 -27.69
CA GLY A 989 -7.96 48.60 -28.58
C GLY A 989 -8.66 47.34 -29.13
N GLN A 990 -8.37 46.15 -28.60
CA GLN A 990 -9.05 44.91 -29.00
C GLN A 990 -10.46 44.82 -28.39
N TYR A 991 -10.62 45.24 -27.14
CA TYR A 991 -11.88 45.28 -26.39
C TYR A 991 -12.02 46.62 -25.64
N PRO A 992 -12.15 47.76 -26.35
CA PRO A 992 -12.03 49.09 -25.75
C PRO A 992 -13.06 49.39 -24.65
N LEU A 993 -14.19 48.69 -24.60
CA LEU A 993 -15.19 48.80 -23.52
C LEU A 993 -14.81 48.03 -22.24
N ILE A 994 -13.91 47.06 -22.34
CA ILE A 994 -13.33 46.33 -21.20
C ILE A 994 -12.08 47.07 -20.73
N GLU A 995 -11.28 47.60 -21.65
CA GLU A 995 -10.18 48.52 -21.35
C GLU A 995 -10.70 49.75 -20.57
N GLU A 996 -11.73 50.45 -21.08
CA GLU A 996 -12.42 51.57 -20.42
C GLU A 996 -13.10 51.20 -19.08
N ALA A 997 -13.42 49.92 -18.86
CA ALA A 997 -13.98 49.45 -17.59
C ALA A 997 -12.89 49.17 -16.54
N ILE A 998 -11.78 48.54 -16.94
CA ILE A 998 -10.66 48.17 -16.06
C ILE A 998 -9.81 49.40 -15.69
N ASP A 999 -9.65 50.35 -16.61
CA ASP A 999 -8.98 51.64 -16.35
C ASP A 999 -9.82 52.59 -15.46
N SER A 1000 -11.04 52.21 -15.09
CA SER A 1000 -11.94 53.04 -14.30
C SER A 1000 -11.57 53.06 -12.81
N PRO A 1001 -11.48 54.23 -12.15
CA PRO A 1001 -11.17 54.32 -10.72
C PRO A 1001 -12.30 53.82 -9.80
N GLU A 1002 -13.41 53.35 -10.36
CA GLU A 1002 -14.52 52.70 -9.67
C GLU A 1002 -14.46 51.17 -9.73
N PHE A 1003 -13.46 50.61 -10.42
CA PHE A 1003 -13.30 49.17 -10.65
C PHE A 1003 -12.05 48.66 -9.89
N GLU A 1004 -12.27 47.86 -8.85
CA GLU A 1004 -11.20 47.35 -8.00
C GLU A 1004 -10.52 46.11 -8.62
N SER A 1005 -9.25 45.88 -8.28
CA SER A 1005 -8.45 44.72 -8.75
C SER A 1005 -7.82 43.99 -7.56
N PRO A 1006 -7.85 42.63 -7.51
CA PRO A 1006 -8.41 41.73 -8.52
C PRO A 1006 -9.94 41.77 -8.61
N PHE A 1007 -10.50 41.43 -9.78
CA PHE A 1007 -11.94 41.38 -10.05
C PHE A 1007 -12.37 40.03 -10.63
N SER A 1008 -13.61 39.62 -10.36
CA SER A 1008 -14.23 38.47 -11.03
C SER A 1008 -14.83 38.84 -12.39
N ALA A 1009 -14.97 37.85 -13.27
CA ALA A 1009 -15.66 38.03 -14.54
C ALA A 1009 -17.14 38.44 -14.39
N ASN A 1010 -17.78 38.16 -13.26
CA ASN A 1010 -19.15 38.63 -12.96
C ASN A 1010 -19.20 40.13 -12.68
N GLU A 1011 -18.23 40.68 -11.95
CA GLU A 1011 -18.14 42.12 -11.67
C GLU A 1011 -17.86 42.92 -12.93
N LEU A 1012 -17.00 42.41 -13.82
CA LEU A 1012 -16.78 43.00 -15.15
C LEU A 1012 -18.09 43.05 -15.98
N VAL A 1013 -18.89 41.97 -15.97
CA VAL A 1013 -20.19 41.98 -16.66
C VAL A 1013 -21.18 42.95 -16.00
N ALA A 1014 -21.21 43.03 -14.66
CA ALA A 1014 -22.06 43.96 -13.93
C ALA A 1014 -21.70 45.42 -14.24
N TYR A 1015 -20.40 45.77 -14.27
CA TYR A 1015 -19.92 47.09 -14.65
C TYR A 1015 -20.30 47.44 -16.09
N LEU A 1016 -20.01 46.56 -17.06
CA LEU A 1016 -20.40 46.75 -18.47
C LEU A 1016 -21.91 46.97 -18.66
N VAL A 1017 -22.77 46.30 -17.88
CA VAL A 1017 -24.23 46.54 -17.90
C VAL A 1017 -24.59 47.88 -17.25
N ALA A 1018 -23.95 48.26 -16.15
CA ALA A 1018 -24.13 49.57 -15.52
C ALA A 1018 -23.71 50.73 -16.45
N SER A 1019 -22.65 50.55 -17.25
CA SER A 1019 -22.23 51.46 -18.33
C SER A 1019 -23.20 51.51 -19.53
N GLY A 1020 -24.32 50.76 -19.49
CA GLY A 1020 -25.40 50.83 -20.47
C GLY A 1020 -25.28 49.87 -21.67
N LEU A 1021 -24.42 48.85 -21.60
CA LEU A 1021 -24.29 47.83 -22.64
C LEU A 1021 -25.42 46.77 -22.53
N GLU A 1022 -25.92 46.28 -23.67
CA GLU A 1022 -26.93 45.20 -23.71
C GLU A 1022 -26.41 43.96 -22.98
N GLU A 1023 -27.14 43.42 -21.99
CA GLU A 1023 -26.73 42.27 -21.14
C GLU A 1023 -26.09 41.11 -21.92
N ARG A 1024 -26.71 40.66 -23.02
CA ARG A 1024 -26.17 39.61 -23.89
C ARG A 1024 -24.83 39.99 -24.52
N ARG A 1025 -24.62 41.27 -24.79
CA ARG A 1025 -23.37 41.79 -25.35
C ARG A 1025 -22.31 41.94 -24.26
N SER A 1026 -22.65 42.31 -23.03
CA SER A 1026 -21.72 42.34 -21.89
C SER A 1026 -21.18 40.95 -21.59
N TYR A 1027 -22.06 39.96 -21.35
CA TYR A 1027 -21.68 38.56 -21.15
C TYR A 1027 -20.83 38.02 -22.32
N ALA A 1028 -21.25 38.25 -23.57
CA ALA A 1028 -20.52 37.80 -24.77
C ALA A 1028 -19.25 38.60 -25.10
N LEU A 1029 -18.97 39.71 -24.40
CA LEU A 1029 -17.72 40.46 -24.51
C LEU A 1029 -16.72 39.96 -23.47
N ALA A 1030 -17.15 39.82 -22.20
CA ALA A 1030 -16.34 39.24 -21.12
C ALA A 1030 -15.89 37.81 -21.45
N ILE A 1031 -16.82 36.93 -21.86
CA ILE A 1031 -16.50 35.56 -22.30
C ILE A 1031 -15.45 35.57 -23.41
N LYS A 1032 -15.51 36.51 -24.36
CA LYS A 1032 -14.56 36.57 -25.47
C LYS A 1032 -13.20 37.15 -25.11
N ALA A 1033 -13.15 38.06 -24.14
CA ALA A 1033 -11.89 38.52 -23.59
C ALA A 1033 -11.18 37.37 -22.87
N ILE A 1034 -11.92 36.59 -22.08
CA ILE A 1034 -11.45 35.40 -21.39
C ILE A 1034 -11.02 34.29 -22.38
N GLU A 1035 -11.89 33.88 -23.30
CA GLU A 1035 -11.61 32.86 -24.34
C GLU A 1035 -10.50 33.27 -25.33
N ALA A 1036 -10.12 34.56 -25.39
CA ALA A 1036 -9.00 35.05 -26.19
C ALA A 1036 -7.68 35.19 -25.40
N GLY A 1037 -7.68 34.97 -24.08
CA GLY A 1037 -6.54 35.27 -23.21
C GLY A 1037 -6.23 36.77 -23.11
N PHE A 1038 -7.22 37.64 -23.33
CA PHE A 1038 -7.09 39.09 -23.21
C PHE A 1038 -7.17 39.57 -21.75
N LEU A 1039 -7.88 38.85 -20.87
CA LEU A 1039 -7.79 39.10 -19.44
C LEU A 1039 -6.70 38.23 -18.81
N ILE A 1040 -5.89 38.83 -17.94
CA ILE A 1040 -4.78 38.16 -17.24
C ILE A 1040 -5.30 37.66 -15.89
N PRO A 1041 -5.43 36.33 -15.67
CA PRO A 1041 -5.86 35.79 -14.39
C PRO A 1041 -4.81 36.04 -13.30
N GLU A 1042 -5.26 35.98 -12.04
CA GLU A 1042 -4.44 36.09 -10.83
C GLU A 1042 -3.48 34.89 -10.61
#